data_AF-A0A928DHY1-F1
#
_entry.id   AF-A0A928DHY1-F1
#
_cell.length_a   1.000
_cell.length_b   1.000
_cell.length_c   1.000
_cell.angle_alpha   90.00
_cell.angle_beta   90.00
_cell.angle_gamma   90.00
#
_symmetry.space_group_name_H-M   'P 1'
#
loop_
_entity.id
_entity.type
_entity.pdbx_description
1 polymer ?
#
loop_
_entity_poly.entity_id
_entity_poly.type
_entity_poly.pdbx_seq_one_letter_code
_entity_poly.pdbx_strand_id
1 'polypeptide(L)'
;MTPELVIVKIQSLLSSDNTENLAQQRAIAMEYCNQCTQVHELLEHCGAMIKAGREYSALEFAESSTLLERINTLSFKEGKIWLDYCAEKKLPSPMPFDETLVEMVSALYQKSISQTHPLYRDYRRAMRLRDFDKALSVITTISKINSTDELAKEECQRLRKSVVERKLKRLAELLHGNIPETNDEFEKICAFLERNDDYVRGMPEWTEAMKKRAEISQANLYEKAVGIVSKMRMLSPDENLDEVVSLLGELNSLPENLKLSPIDEDFIESISKYALKRQAEKISKEKIARAVVAITEELENKKAVDNKLRLEKLKKLRSEASSGLSTEIAKVLDKKISVLEKKLFMRKISLYSGIFAGVSLLGVGGYFGSIIVIDKMERKDFETSLAKISHIEDPNEKLNSLNKLEAKYRDILNDPAFGGKFLDIKKQADAKVAETDRLKKMLDFAEKINYTTASSKDVSEAKKILDKVGEDVFLLPESVQPAIKERLDKIQSKAIDKIEERKTNIRRRIRDLLKNYEELLAQYESFNFDRTMLDKRYDVIVPELRALMEDSDSIFKPDQIDIDSYNDLSNRIKDAKSKYADFDDARKSLLSSKTFEEYIAMAKLLNDNPNVPADFTKKLSKILNQTQAIKTGQLANYADASAVENAFRIGEFSRAVVKLPQLLGDVHIYVRENGKRIHSLGEAVERENKWDSGSETMQRVNEIVEGGTTNTVLYRKHQIDGQIPTGEKLFKLGLSAESKFAQEVLNIAAQDSLIEAIEYCANGNVNPVFKLILEKYLFEQMRKDPIFSGLLYSKTALAREKMVNKHARGFSFHSWLFENGPRKRFVEKELYSTPLPNLKKEAKVCVDSILIIQKNPLKMVGIVQENGKKKVFADSKGAIWAVNMAGNFSRMASSMDIMGKGSAELSPLFAEVKSDKEVNDEAVAKFNHESADKSTKKAK
;
A
#
# COMPACT_ATOMS: atom_id res chain seq x y z
N MET A 1 17.52 -8.14 -8.63
CA MET A 1 18.17 -9.43 -8.98
C MET A 1 17.64 -10.51 -8.03
N THR A 2 17.67 -11.81 -8.36
CA THR A 2 17.28 -12.83 -7.36
C THR A 2 18.42 -13.04 -6.36
N PRO A 3 18.15 -13.41 -5.09
CA PRO A 3 19.19 -13.64 -4.08
C PRO A 3 20.27 -14.60 -4.55
N GLU A 4 19.89 -15.69 -5.22
CA GLU A 4 20.77 -16.73 -5.73
C GLU A 4 21.72 -16.17 -6.80
N LEU A 5 21.22 -15.35 -7.72
CA LEU A 5 22.01 -14.80 -8.81
C LEU A 5 22.97 -13.69 -8.32
N VAL A 6 22.60 -12.95 -7.26
CA VAL A 6 23.53 -12.06 -6.56
C VAL A 6 24.69 -12.86 -5.95
N ILE A 7 24.40 -13.98 -5.29
CA ILE A 7 25.43 -14.82 -4.65
C ILE A 7 26.36 -15.45 -5.69
N VAL A 8 25.83 -15.94 -6.82
CA VAL A 8 26.66 -16.47 -7.92
C VAL A 8 27.60 -15.39 -8.45
N LYS A 9 27.15 -14.13 -8.61
CA LYS A 9 28.01 -13.00 -8.99
C LYS A 9 29.02 -12.61 -7.91
N ILE A 10 28.70 -12.77 -6.62
CA ILE A 10 29.66 -12.58 -5.53
C ILE A 10 30.73 -13.68 -5.55
N GLN A 11 30.32 -14.94 -5.75
CA GLN A 11 31.24 -16.08 -5.81
C GLN A 11 32.15 -16.03 -7.04
N SER A 12 31.67 -15.56 -8.20
CA SER A 12 32.53 -15.30 -9.36
C SER A 12 33.54 -14.19 -9.08
N LEU A 13 33.10 -13.07 -8.48
CA LEU A 13 33.97 -11.97 -8.08
C LEU A 13 35.10 -12.41 -7.13
N LEU A 14 34.77 -13.22 -6.12
CA LEU A 14 35.73 -13.77 -5.15
C LEU A 14 36.66 -14.82 -5.76
N SER A 15 36.27 -15.48 -6.86
CA SER A 15 37.06 -16.50 -7.56
C SER A 15 37.91 -15.93 -8.70
N SER A 16 37.60 -14.72 -9.18
CA SER A 16 38.28 -14.06 -10.29
C SER A 16 39.55 -13.32 -9.84
N ASP A 17 40.63 -13.43 -10.61
CA ASP A 17 41.86 -12.64 -10.39
C ASP A 17 41.64 -11.17 -10.78
N ASN A 18 41.03 -10.40 -9.86
CA ASN A 18 41.07 -8.94 -9.71
C ASN A 18 40.90 -8.05 -10.98
N THR A 19 40.24 -8.56 -12.03
CA THR A 19 40.13 -7.89 -13.34
C THR A 19 38.78 -7.22 -13.60
N GLU A 20 37.75 -7.48 -12.77
CA GLU A 20 36.45 -6.81 -12.85
C GLU A 20 36.49 -5.34 -12.41
N ASN A 21 35.64 -4.50 -13.01
CA ASN A 21 35.61 -3.05 -12.76
C ASN A 21 35.09 -2.74 -11.34
N LEU A 22 35.72 -1.77 -10.66
CA LEU A 22 35.29 -1.28 -9.33
C LEU A 22 33.81 -0.83 -9.31
N ALA A 23 33.29 -0.35 -10.44
CA ALA A 23 31.88 0.00 -10.59
C ALA A 23 30.96 -1.24 -10.50
N GLN A 24 31.33 -2.38 -11.11
CA GLN A 24 30.59 -3.64 -11.05
C GLN A 24 30.61 -4.22 -9.63
N GLN A 25 31.80 -4.24 -8.99
CA GLN A 25 31.98 -4.64 -7.59
C GLN A 25 31.06 -3.85 -6.65
N ARG A 26 30.95 -2.53 -6.86
CA ARG A 26 30.06 -1.67 -6.07
C ARG A 26 28.57 -1.90 -6.34
N ALA A 27 28.18 -2.15 -7.59
CA ALA A 27 26.79 -2.44 -7.95
C ALA A 27 26.31 -3.76 -7.32
N ILE A 28 27.14 -4.81 -7.36
CA ILE A 28 26.83 -6.12 -6.75
C ILE A 28 26.76 -6.00 -5.22
N ALA A 29 27.66 -5.23 -4.58
CA ALA A 29 27.60 -4.95 -3.15
C ALA A 29 26.33 -4.18 -2.74
N MET A 30 25.88 -3.19 -3.53
CA MET A 30 24.62 -2.49 -3.29
C MET A 30 23.40 -3.41 -3.42
N GLU A 31 23.35 -4.25 -4.45
CA GLU A 31 22.23 -5.18 -4.63
C GLU A 31 22.16 -6.22 -3.51
N TYR A 32 23.31 -6.73 -3.03
CA TYR A 32 23.37 -7.58 -1.84
C TYR A 32 22.86 -6.86 -0.58
N CYS A 33 23.27 -5.61 -0.37
CA CYS A 33 22.74 -4.78 0.74
C CYS A 33 21.21 -4.62 0.66
N ASN A 34 20.67 -4.37 -0.54
CA ASN A 34 19.24 -4.21 -0.75
C ASN A 34 18.46 -5.50 -0.42
N GLN A 35 18.95 -6.66 -0.87
CA GLN A 35 18.32 -7.96 -0.56
C GLN A 35 18.34 -8.25 0.94
N CYS A 36 19.48 -8.01 1.63
CA CYS A 36 19.57 -8.19 3.08
C CYS A 36 18.65 -7.22 3.84
N THR A 37 18.53 -5.96 3.40
CA THR A 37 17.64 -4.96 4.03
C THR A 37 16.18 -5.36 3.92
N GLN A 38 15.73 -5.78 2.73
CA GLN A 38 14.36 -6.29 2.54
C GLN A 38 14.05 -7.52 3.40
N VAL A 39 15.02 -8.43 3.56
CA VAL A 39 14.85 -9.61 4.43
C VAL A 39 14.84 -9.22 5.91
N HIS A 40 15.59 -8.19 6.31
CA HIS A 40 15.56 -7.63 7.67
C HIS A 40 14.20 -7.02 8.01
N GLU A 41 13.61 -6.20 7.12
CA GLU A 41 12.27 -5.64 7.31
C GLU A 41 11.18 -6.73 7.45
N LEU A 42 11.25 -7.79 6.64
CA LEU A 42 10.36 -8.95 6.75
C LEU A 42 10.56 -9.72 8.06
N LEU A 43 11.80 -9.84 8.54
CA LEU A 43 12.15 -10.49 9.79
C LEU A 43 11.64 -9.70 11.01
N GLU A 44 11.79 -8.37 11.02
CA GLU A 44 11.21 -7.50 12.04
C GLU A 44 9.69 -7.58 12.07
N HIS A 45 9.03 -7.54 10.90
CA HIS A 45 7.57 -7.64 10.81
C HIS A 45 7.05 -8.99 11.34
N CYS A 46 7.72 -10.10 10.98
CA CYS A 46 7.40 -11.43 11.50
C CYS A 46 7.62 -11.49 13.03
N GLY A 47 8.77 -10.99 13.51
CA GLY A 47 9.08 -10.89 14.93
C GLY A 47 8.06 -10.07 15.74
N ALA A 48 7.56 -8.97 15.17
CA ALA A 48 6.50 -8.17 15.78
C ALA A 48 5.18 -8.94 15.91
N MET A 49 4.80 -9.74 14.90
CA MET A 49 3.61 -10.60 14.98
C MET A 49 3.74 -11.70 16.03
N ILE A 50 4.94 -12.30 16.18
CA ILE A 50 5.23 -13.27 17.24
C ILE A 50 5.11 -12.61 18.62
N LYS A 51 5.75 -11.45 18.82
CA LYS A 51 5.68 -10.66 20.07
C LYS A 51 4.24 -10.22 20.41
N ALA A 52 3.39 -10.00 19.41
CA ALA A 52 1.96 -9.71 19.57
C ALA A 52 1.08 -10.96 19.80
N GLY A 53 1.66 -12.15 20.01
CA GLY A 53 0.93 -13.40 20.25
C GLY A 53 0.23 -13.98 19.02
N ARG A 54 0.50 -13.48 17.81
CA ARG A 54 -0.16 -13.89 16.56
C ARG A 54 0.65 -14.94 15.81
N GLU A 55 1.11 -15.97 16.53
CA GLU A 55 2.01 -17.02 16.02
C GLU A 55 1.52 -17.67 14.71
N TYR A 56 0.22 -17.93 14.60
CA TYR A 56 -0.41 -18.48 13.39
C TYR A 56 -0.23 -17.57 12.16
N SER A 57 -0.49 -16.27 12.32
CA SER A 57 -0.35 -15.29 11.24
C SER A 57 1.12 -15.00 10.91
N ALA A 58 2.00 -15.04 11.91
CA ALA A 58 3.45 -14.96 11.70
C ALA A 58 3.97 -16.15 10.86
N LEU A 59 3.47 -17.36 11.11
CA LEU A 59 3.80 -18.56 10.34
C LEU A 59 3.29 -18.49 8.90
N GLU A 60 2.03 -18.09 8.68
CA GLU A 60 1.49 -17.87 7.33
C GLU A 60 2.29 -16.81 6.56
N PHE A 61 2.67 -15.72 7.23
CA PHE A 61 3.49 -14.66 6.65
C PHE A 61 4.87 -15.18 6.26
N ALA A 62 5.58 -15.86 7.17
CA ALA A 62 6.93 -16.39 6.95
C ALA A 62 7.01 -17.37 5.78
N GLU A 63 6.01 -18.25 5.61
CA GLU A 63 5.91 -19.12 4.42
C GLU A 63 5.58 -18.32 3.16
N SER A 64 4.65 -17.34 3.23
CA SER A 64 4.25 -16.55 2.06
C SER A 64 5.40 -15.70 1.48
N SER A 65 6.31 -15.22 2.33
CA SER A 65 7.50 -14.46 1.94
C SER A 65 8.77 -15.31 1.81
N THR A 66 8.65 -16.64 1.94
CA THR A 66 9.75 -17.62 1.97
C THR A 66 10.92 -17.17 2.85
N LEU A 67 10.62 -16.67 4.06
CA LEU A 67 11.54 -15.86 4.87
C LEU A 67 12.81 -16.63 5.25
N LEU A 68 12.66 -17.82 5.83
CA LEU A 68 13.80 -18.66 6.25
C LEU A 68 14.64 -19.14 5.06
N GLU A 69 14.01 -19.43 3.92
CA GLU A 69 14.72 -19.82 2.69
C GLU A 69 15.59 -18.65 2.19
N ARG A 70 15.07 -17.41 2.16
CA ARG A 70 15.84 -16.22 1.78
C ARG A 70 16.97 -15.88 2.77
N ILE A 71 16.74 -16.04 4.08
CA ILE A 71 17.78 -15.88 5.11
C ILE A 71 18.91 -16.89 4.91
N ASN A 72 18.58 -18.17 4.73
CA ASN A 72 19.56 -19.24 4.50
C ASN A 72 20.36 -19.02 3.21
N THR A 73 19.70 -18.58 2.12
CA THR A 73 20.38 -18.23 0.87
C THR A 73 21.35 -17.07 1.07
N LEU A 74 20.92 -15.94 1.67
CA LEU A 74 21.78 -14.77 1.89
C LEU A 74 22.91 -15.01 2.92
N SER A 75 22.77 -15.99 3.80
CA SER A 75 23.78 -16.47 4.76
C SER A 75 24.66 -17.60 4.20
N PHE A 76 25.13 -17.44 2.96
CA PHE A 76 26.01 -18.40 2.27
C PHE A 76 27.41 -18.48 2.92
N LYS A 77 28.11 -19.61 2.71
CA LYS A 77 29.37 -19.96 3.39
C LYS A 77 30.48 -18.93 3.20
N GLU A 78 30.61 -18.38 2.00
CA GLU A 78 31.63 -17.39 1.66
C GLU A 78 31.20 -15.95 2.05
N GLY A 79 30.02 -15.76 2.64
CA GLY A 79 29.46 -14.45 2.96
C GLY A 79 30.35 -13.62 3.89
N LYS A 80 31.03 -14.25 4.86
CA LYS A 80 32.00 -13.55 5.72
C LYS A 80 33.20 -13.01 4.92
N ILE A 81 33.71 -13.80 3.97
CA ILE A 81 34.83 -13.41 3.09
C ILE A 81 34.39 -12.23 2.19
N TRP A 82 33.15 -12.23 1.71
CA TRP A 82 32.57 -11.11 0.97
C TRP A 82 32.45 -9.83 1.80
N LEU A 83 32.02 -9.93 3.06
CA LEU A 83 31.91 -8.79 3.97
C LEU A 83 33.29 -8.21 4.31
N ASP A 84 34.30 -9.06 4.54
CA ASP A 84 35.69 -8.66 4.76
C ASP A 84 36.28 -7.96 3.50
N TYR A 85 36.03 -8.51 2.31
CA TYR A 85 36.40 -7.91 1.02
C TYR A 85 35.72 -6.55 0.79
N CYS A 86 34.44 -6.42 1.15
CA CYS A 86 33.71 -5.15 1.09
C CYS A 86 34.29 -4.12 2.07
N ALA A 87 34.69 -4.53 3.28
CA ALA A 87 35.34 -3.66 4.25
C ALA A 87 36.71 -3.18 3.76
N GLU A 88 37.52 -4.06 3.17
CA GLU A 88 38.84 -3.73 2.61
C GLU A 88 38.73 -2.75 1.43
N LYS A 89 37.85 -3.05 0.45
CA LYS A 89 37.63 -2.21 -0.75
C LYS A 89 36.68 -1.01 -0.52
N LYS A 90 36.16 -0.83 0.70
CA LYS A 90 35.19 0.23 1.10
C LYS A 90 33.90 0.22 0.27
N LEU A 91 33.40 -0.96 -0.02
CA LEU A 91 32.10 -1.19 -0.67
C LEU A 91 30.98 -1.18 0.38
N PRO A 92 29.71 -0.94 -0.02
CA PRO A 92 28.57 -1.07 0.88
C PRO A 92 28.48 -2.47 1.50
N SER A 93 28.11 -2.54 2.78
CA SER A 93 28.01 -3.79 3.54
C SER A 93 26.72 -3.77 4.38
N PRO A 94 25.92 -4.85 4.38
CA PRO A 94 24.67 -4.91 5.13
C PRO A 94 24.89 -5.07 6.64
N MET A 95 23.85 -4.76 7.42
CA MET A 95 23.77 -5.14 8.82
C MET A 95 23.57 -6.67 8.94
N PRO A 96 24.18 -7.36 9.93
CA PRO A 96 23.86 -8.76 10.20
C PRO A 96 22.39 -8.93 10.59
N PHE A 97 21.81 -10.08 10.29
CA PHE A 97 20.47 -10.44 10.74
C PHE A 97 20.44 -10.60 12.27
N ASP A 98 19.34 -10.19 12.91
CA ASP A 98 19.15 -10.38 14.35
C ASP A 98 18.92 -11.87 14.65
N GLU A 99 19.94 -12.53 15.22
CA GLU A 99 19.91 -13.94 15.60
C GLU A 99 18.70 -14.27 16.50
N THR A 100 18.29 -13.36 17.39
CA THR A 100 17.15 -13.57 18.29
C THR A 100 15.82 -13.61 17.54
N LEU A 101 15.67 -12.80 16.49
CA LEU A 101 14.47 -12.85 15.63
C LEU A 101 14.48 -14.09 14.73
N VAL A 102 15.64 -14.50 14.23
CA VAL A 102 15.78 -15.74 13.46
C VAL A 102 15.42 -16.96 14.32
N GLU A 103 15.86 -16.99 15.58
CA GLU A 103 15.47 -18.01 16.55
C GLU A 103 13.96 -17.99 16.85
N MET A 104 13.37 -16.82 17.08
CA MET A 104 11.91 -16.68 17.32
C MET A 104 11.09 -17.21 16.13
N VAL A 105 11.46 -16.87 14.90
CA VAL A 105 10.78 -17.39 13.69
C VAL A 105 11.01 -18.90 13.56
N SER A 106 12.23 -19.38 13.79
CA SER A 106 12.54 -20.82 13.73
C SER A 106 11.78 -21.63 14.78
N ALA A 107 11.53 -21.07 15.96
CA ALA A 107 10.76 -21.71 17.02
C ALA A 107 9.28 -21.95 16.65
N LEU A 108 8.70 -21.17 15.73
CA LEU A 108 7.35 -21.43 15.20
C LEU A 108 7.26 -22.81 14.51
N TYR A 109 8.33 -23.22 13.84
CA TYR A 109 8.41 -24.48 13.09
C TYR A 109 8.71 -25.70 13.98
N GLN A 110 9.07 -25.49 15.25
CA GLN A 110 9.34 -26.56 16.21
C GLN A 110 8.07 -27.02 16.97
N LYS A 111 6.98 -26.25 16.91
CA LYS A 111 5.71 -26.59 17.57
C LYS A 111 4.91 -27.56 16.69
N SER A 112 4.65 -28.77 17.19
CA SER A 112 3.88 -29.77 16.45
C SER A 112 2.41 -29.36 16.26
N ILE A 113 1.88 -29.64 15.07
CA ILE A 113 0.53 -29.25 14.65
C ILE A 113 -0.42 -30.43 14.87
N SER A 114 -1.42 -30.28 15.73
CA SER A 114 -2.48 -31.29 15.87
C SER A 114 -3.52 -31.21 14.75
N GLN A 115 -4.33 -32.26 14.54
CA GLN A 115 -5.44 -32.24 13.57
C GLN A 115 -6.55 -31.22 13.90
N THR A 116 -6.55 -30.64 15.10
CA THR A 116 -7.45 -29.55 15.51
C THR A 116 -6.89 -28.15 15.23
N HIS A 117 -5.62 -28.04 14.80
CA HIS A 117 -4.98 -26.78 14.45
C HIS A 117 -5.66 -26.08 13.27
N PRO A 118 -5.72 -24.72 13.22
CA PRO A 118 -6.40 -24.00 12.15
C PRO A 118 -5.87 -24.32 10.74
N LEU A 119 -4.59 -24.68 10.57
CA LEU A 119 -4.06 -25.11 9.26
C LEU A 119 -4.81 -26.34 8.70
N TYR A 120 -5.11 -27.37 9.51
CA TYR A 120 -5.92 -28.50 9.01
C TYR A 120 -7.37 -28.11 8.72
N ARG A 121 -7.95 -27.15 9.45
CA ARG A 121 -9.28 -26.59 9.15
C ARG A 121 -9.28 -25.89 7.79
N ASP A 122 -8.24 -25.13 7.50
CA ASP A 122 -8.16 -24.28 6.31
C ASP A 122 -7.72 -25.08 5.08
N TYR A 123 -6.90 -26.12 5.25
CA TYR A 123 -6.71 -27.20 4.28
C TYR A 123 -8.04 -27.88 3.89
N ARG A 124 -8.82 -28.36 4.89
CA ARG A 124 -10.15 -28.95 4.64
C ARG A 124 -11.10 -27.97 3.94
N ARG A 125 -11.01 -26.67 4.24
CA ARG A 125 -11.80 -25.62 3.58
C ARG A 125 -11.38 -25.43 2.13
N ALA A 126 -10.08 -25.34 1.84
CA ALA A 126 -9.55 -25.22 0.47
C ALA A 126 -9.94 -26.43 -0.39
N MET A 127 -9.82 -27.65 0.15
CA MET A 127 -10.27 -28.88 -0.52
C MET A 127 -11.78 -28.87 -0.82
N ARG A 128 -12.64 -28.44 0.12
CA ARG A 128 -14.08 -28.28 -0.13
C ARG A 128 -14.41 -27.25 -1.21
N LEU A 129 -13.66 -26.14 -1.25
CA LEU A 129 -13.81 -25.08 -2.25
C LEU A 129 -13.18 -25.43 -3.61
N ARG A 130 -12.55 -26.62 -3.74
CA ARG A 130 -11.77 -27.04 -4.92
C ARG A 130 -10.63 -26.06 -5.26
N ASP A 131 -10.12 -25.37 -4.25
CA ASP A 131 -8.96 -24.47 -4.35
C ASP A 131 -7.69 -25.27 -4.05
N PHE A 132 -7.28 -26.05 -5.04
CA PHE A 132 -6.19 -27.02 -4.89
C PHE A 132 -4.81 -26.37 -4.77
N ASP A 133 -4.63 -25.16 -5.31
CA ASP A 133 -3.39 -24.39 -5.16
C ASP A 133 -3.23 -23.95 -3.68
N LYS A 134 -4.28 -23.40 -3.05
CA LYS A 134 -4.25 -23.09 -1.61
C LYS A 134 -4.16 -24.35 -0.75
N ALA A 135 -4.88 -25.42 -1.10
CA ALA A 135 -4.80 -26.68 -0.37
C ALA A 135 -3.37 -27.26 -0.39
N LEU A 136 -2.67 -27.18 -1.53
CA LEU A 136 -1.28 -27.61 -1.67
C LEU A 136 -0.33 -26.76 -0.82
N SER A 137 -0.52 -25.43 -0.80
CA SER A 137 0.26 -24.53 0.06
C SER A 137 0.13 -24.90 1.54
N VAL A 138 -1.11 -25.08 2.02
CA VAL A 138 -1.38 -25.37 3.44
C VAL A 138 -0.90 -26.77 3.83
N ILE A 139 -1.11 -27.81 3.02
CA ILE A 139 -0.61 -29.15 3.35
C ILE A 139 0.92 -29.23 3.27
N THR A 140 1.56 -28.46 2.37
CA THR A 140 3.03 -28.36 2.34
C THR A 140 3.55 -27.77 3.65
N THR A 141 2.95 -26.68 4.15
CA THR A 141 3.29 -26.07 5.45
C THR A 141 3.12 -27.06 6.60
N ILE A 142 2.00 -27.78 6.64
CA ILE A 142 1.75 -28.84 7.64
C ILE A 142 2.84 -29.91 7.56
N SER A 143 3.21 -30.40 6.37
CA SER A 143 4.21 -31.45 6.17
C SER A 143 5.65 -31.01 6.50
N LYS A 144 5.97 -29.71 6.37
CA LYS A 144 7.26 -29.13 6.81
C LYS A 144 7.40 -29.20 8.33
N ILE A 145 6.34 -28.83 9.05
CA ILE A 145 6.34 -28.68 10.52
C ILE A 145 6.14 -30.03 11.21
N ASN A 146 5.15 -30.82 10.76
CA ASN A 146 4.98 -32.21 11.16
C ASN A 146 5.82 -33.14 10.28
N SER A 147 7.15 -32.99 10.33
CA SER A 147 8.07 -33.82 9.54
C SER A 147 8.03 -35.32 9.88
N THR A 148 7.30 -35.72 10.92
CA THR A 148 7.04 -37.11 11.32
C THR A 148 5.64 -37.65 10.94
N ASP A 149 4.74 -36.81 10.40
CA ASP A 149 3.40 -37.25 9.95
C ASP A 149 3.47 -37.78 8.51
N GLU A 150 3.50 -39.11 8.36
CA GLU A 150 3.55 -39.77 7.05
C GLU A 150 2.29 -39.51 6.21
N LEU A 151 1.11 -39.43 6.83
CA LEU A 151 -0.16 -39.18 6.12
C LEU A 151 -0.20 -37.77 5.53
N ALA A 152 0.32 -36.76 6.25
CA ALA A 152 0.46 -35.41 5.71
C ALA A 152 1.45 -35.35 4.53
N LYS A 153 2.53 -36.15 4.56
CA LYS A 153 3.49 -36.23 3.44
C LYS A 153 2.88 -36.90 2.21
N GLU A 154 2.23 -38.05 2.36
CA GLU A 154 1.57 -38.75 1.26
C GLU A 154 0.50 -37.88 0.59
N GLU A 155 -0.36 -37.24 1.39
CA GLU A 155 -1.40 -36.34 0.86
C GLU A 155 -0.80 -35.09 0.19
N CYS A 156 0.29 -34.54 0.74
CA CYS A 156 1.04 -33.46 0.10
C CYS A 156 1.62 -33.88 -1.26
N GLN A 157 2.25 -35.06 -1.36
CA GLN A 157 2.78 -35.58 -2.64
C GLN A 157 1.66 -35.85 -3.66
N ARG A 158 0.56 -36.47 -3.22
CA ARG A 158 -0.61 -36.79 -4.06
C ARG A 158 -1.25 -35.51 -4.62
N LEU A 159 -1.44 -34.50 -3.78
CA LEU A 159 -2.00 -33.22 -4.18
C LEU A 159 -1.03 -32.42 -5.06
N ARG A 160 0.28 -32.44 -4.75
CA ARG A 160 1.34 -31.81 -5.57
C ARG A 160 1.33 -32.34 -7.00
N LYS A 161 1.32 -33.67 -7.17
CA LYS A 161 1.25 -34.30 -8.49
C LYS A 161 -0.01 -33.85 -9.25
N SER A 162 -1.17 -33.86 -8.61
CA SER A 162 -2.44 -33.43 -9.23
C SER A 162 -2.46 -31.94 -9.62
N VAL A 163 -1.77 -31.07 -8.90
CA VAL A 163 -1.63 -29.66 -9.28
C VAL A 163 -0.64 -29.51 -10.43
N VAL A 164 0.53 -30.17 -10.38
CA VAL A 164 1.52 -30.17 -11.47
C VAL A 164 0.89 -30.64 -12.79
N GLU A 165 0.18 -31.76 -12.82
CA GLU A 165 -0.51 -32.27 -14.02
C GLU A 165 -1.48 -31.24 -14.63
N ARG A 166 -2.20 -30.48 -13.80
CA ARG A 166 -3.12 -29.43 -14.26
C ARG A 166 -2.40 -28.18 -14.73
N LYS A 167 -1.32 -27.78 -14.07
CA LYS A 167 -0.49 -26.63 -14.47
C LYS A 167 0.26 -26.94 -15.78
N LEU A 168 0.74 -28.17 -15.98
CA LEU A 168 1.28 -28.67 -17.25
C LEU A 168 0.23 -28.63 -18.37
N LYS A 169 -0.99 -29.15 -18.13
CA LYS A 169 -2.05 -29.08 -19.13
C LYS A 169 -2.38 -27.63 -19.52
N ARG A 170 -2.44 -26.73 -18.53
CA ARG A 170 -2.66 -25.30 -18.77
C ARG A 170 -1.50 -24.64 -19.51
N LEU A 171 -0.27 -25.05 -19.23
CA LEU A 171 0.93 -24.61 -19.95
C LEU A 171 0.86 -25.02 -21.43
N ALA A 172 0.47 -26.26 -21.73
CA ALA A 172 0.26 -26.74 -23.10
C ALA A 172 -0.81 -25.93 -23.85
N GLU A 173 -1.94 -25.62 -23.20
CA GLU A 173 -2.97 -24.74 -23.76
C GLU A 173 -2.43 -23.33 -24.07
N LEU A 174 -1.56 -22.78 -23.23
CA LEU A 174 -0.93 -21.48 -23.44
C LEU A 174 0.09 -21.52 -24.58
N LEU A 175 0.94 -22.54 -24.65
CA LEU A 175 1.95 -22.74 -25.71
C LEU A 175 1.34 -22.91 -27.10
N HIS A 176 0.17 -23.55 -27.19
CA HIS A 176 -0.59 -23.68 -28.45
C HIS A 176 -1.26 -22.36 -28.88
N GLY A 177 -1.31 -21.35 -28.00
CA GLY A 177 -1.80 -20.01 -28.29
C GLY A 177 -0.67 -19.03 -28.62
N ASN A 178 -1.02 -17.84 -29.11
CA ASN A 178 -0.05 -16.74 -29.19
C ASN A 178 0.11 -16.13 -27.79
N ILE A 179 1.22 -16.41 -27.12
CA ILE A 179 1.55 -15.89 -25.78
C ILE A 179 2.06 -14.44 -25.93
N PRO A 180 1.35 -13.42 -25.39
CA PRO A 180 1.90 -12.07 -25.32
C PRO A 180 3.12 -12.00 -24.40
N GLU A 181 4.08 -11.13 -24.69
CA GLU A 181 5.33 -10.95 -23.93
C GLU A 181 5.10 -10.60 -22.44
N THR A 182 3.89 -10.14 -22.09
CA THR A 182 3.43 -9.78 -20.73
C THR A 182 2.41 -10.76 -20.15
N ASN A 183 2.46 -12.05 -20.51
CA ASN A 183 1.55 -13.06 -19.95
C ASN A 183 1.94 -13.51 -18.52
N ASP A 184 1.38 -12.82 -17.53
CA ASP A 184 1.48 -13.12 -16.10
C ASP A 184 1.00 -14.55 -15.71
N GLU A 185 0.04 -15.14 -16.44
CA GLU A 185 -0.38 -16.53 -16.19
C GLU A 185 0.73 -17.53 -16.57
N PHE A 186 1.39 -17.31 -17.71
CA PHE A 186 2.49 -18.16 -18.19
C PHE A 186 3.66 -18.14 -17.21
N GLU A 187 4.12 -16.95 -16.79
CA GLU A 187 5.25 -16.82 -15.86
C GLU A 187 4.94 -17.44 -14.48
N LYS A 188 3.72 -17.26 -13.96
CA LYS A 188 3.28 -17.90 -12.71
C LYS A 188 3.23 -19.42 -12.78
N ILE A 189 2.82 -19.97 -13.92
CA ILE A 189 2.84 -21.42 -14.15
C ILE A 189 4.28 -21.91 -14.24
N CYS A 190 5.15 -21.24 -14.99
CA CYS A 190 6.56 -21.59 -15.10
C CYS A 190 7.28 -21.57 -13.75
N ALA A 191 7.15 -20.49 -12.96
CA ALA A 191 7.76 -20.39 -11.64
C ALA A 191 7.24 -21.46 -10.64
N PHE A 192 5.98 -21.89 -10.76
CA PHE A 192 5.45 -22.99 -9.97
C PHE A 192 6.06 -24.35 -10.38
N LEU A 193 6.17 -24.63 -11.68
CA LEU A 193 6.70 -25.89 -12.19
C LEU A 193 8.22 -26.00 -12.00
N GLU A 194 8.96 -24.89 -12.09
CA GLU A 194 10.39 -24.79 -11.80
C GLU A 194 10.73 -25.22 -10.37
N ARG A 195 9.90 -24.81 -9.38
CA ARG A 195 9.99 -25.27 -7.98
C ARG A 195 9.61 -26.74 -7.77
N ASN A 196 9.14 -27.42 -8.81
CA ASN A 196 8.73 -28.82 -8.82
C ASN A 196 9.38 -29.57 -10.00
N ASP A 197 10.60 -29.18 -10.42
CA ASP A 197 11.27 -29.70 -11.63
C ASP A 197 11.29 -31.23 -11.69
N ASP A 198 11.47 -31.93 -10.56
CA ASP A 198 11.48 -33.39 -10.49
C ASP A 198 10.20 -34.07 -11.02
N TYR A 199 9.07 -33.35 -11.11
CA TYR A 199 7.81 -33.84 -11.69
C TYR A 199 7.63 -33.48 -13.17
N VAL A 200 8.42 -32.55 -13.71
CA VAL A 200 8.29 -32.01 -15.09
C VAL A 200 9.53 -32.24 -15.95
N ARG A 201 10.65 -32.66 -15.37
CA ARG A 201 11.91 -32.95 -16.06
C ARG A 201 11.70 -33.97 -17.18
N GLY A 202 12.07 -33.59 -18.40
CA GLY A 202 11.91 -34.41 -19.61
C GLY A 202 10.53 -34.34 -20.25
N MET A 203 9.56 -33.57 -19.73
CA MET A 203 8.28 -33.34 -20.40
C MET A 203 8.46 -32.39 -21.60
N PRO A 204 7.89 -32.69 -22.79
CA PRO A 204 8.01 -31.84 -23.97
C PRO A 204 7.53 -30.41 -23.73
N GLU A 205 6.38 -30.26 -23.08
CA GLU A 205 5.72 -28.97 -22.82
C GLU A 205 6.52 -28.10 -21.86
N TRP A 206 7.21 -28.72 -20.89
CA TRP A 206 8.12 -28.01 -19.98
C TRP A 206 9.37 -27.51 -20.71
N THR A 207 9.93 -28.36 -21.58
CA THR A 207 11.12 -28.03 -22.37
C THR A 207 10.84 -26.89 -23.35
N GLU A 208 9.69 -26.93 -24.02
CA GLU A 208 9.23 -25.87 -24.93
C GLU A 208 8.92 -24.55 -24.19
N ALA A 209 8.26 -24.62 -23.03
CA ALA A 209 8.02 -23.44 -22.20
C ALA A 209 9.30 -22.78 -21.71
N MET A 210 10.30 -23.55 -21.26
CA MET A 210 11.57 -22.98 -20.80
C MET A 210 12.35 -22.34 -21.95
N LYS A 211 12.30 -22.91 -23.16
CA LYS A 211 12.83 -22.24 -24.36
C LYS A 211 12.07 -20.94 -24.66
N LYS A 212 10.74 -20.94 -24.62
CA LYS A 212 9.93 -19.75 -24.91
C LYS A 212 10.10 -18.64 -23.86
N ARG A 213 10.23 -19.00 -22.59
CA ARG A 213 10.54 -18.10 -21.47
C ARG A 213 11.93 -17.49 -21.62
N ALA A 214 12.92 -18.26 -22.10
CA ALA A 214 14.24 -17.73 -22.43
C ALA A 214 14.21 -16.73 -23.59
N GLU A 215 13.46 -17.02 -24.67
CA GLU A 215 13.26 -16.09 -25.80
C GLU A 215 12.63 -14.75 -25.34
N ILE A 216 11.55 -14.80 -24.55
CA ILE A 216 10.86 -13.60 -24.02
C ILE A 216 11.77 -12.83 -23.06
N SER A 217 12.46 -13.53 -22.15
CA SER A 217 13.41 -12.90 -21.22
C SER A 217 14.55 -12.19 -21.95
N GLN A 218 15.11 -12.80 -23.01
CA GLN A 218 16.16 -12.20 -23.82
C GLN A 218 15.67 -10.96 -24.59
N ALA A 219 14.46 -10.99 -25.13
CA ALA A 219 13.85 -9.83 -25.79
C ALA A 219 13.64 -8.66 -24.80
N ASN A 220 13.06 -8.93 -23.63
CA ASN A 220 12.84 -7.92 -22.58
C ASN A 220 14.14 -7.31 -22.05
N LEU A 221 15.20 -8.11 -21.91
CA LEU A 221 16.54 -7.64 -21.51
C LEU A 221 17.16 -6.74 -22.59
N TYR A 222 16.99 -7.07 -23.87
CA TYR A 222 17.46 -6.25 -24.98
C TYR A 222 16.72 -4.91 -25.06
N GLU A 223 15.39 -4.92 -24.97
CA GLU A 223 14.59 -3.69 -24.93
C GLU A 223 14.98 -2.80 -23.74
N LYS A 224 15.17 -3.39 -22.55
CA LYS A 224 15.63 -2.65 -21.37
C LYS A 224 17.01 -2.02 -21.60
N ALA A 225 17.96 -2.74 -22.19
CA ALA A 225 19.29 -2.21 -22.48
C ALA A 225 19.24 -1.03 -23.47
N VAL A 226 18.49 -1.16 -24.57
CA VAL A 226 18.25 -0.06 -25.53
C VAL A 226 17.53 1.12 -24.86
N GLY A 227 16.59 0.86 -23.94
CA GLY A 227 15.92 1.87 -23.13
C GLY A 227 16.86 2.63 -22.18
N ILE A 228 17.85 1.96 -21.58
CA ILE A 228 18.89 2.61 -20.75
C ILE A 228 19.84 3.44 -21.62
N VAL A 229 20.30 2.89 -22.75
CA VAL A 229 21.21 3.59 -23.67
C VAL A 229 20.55 4.84 -24.27
N SER A 230 19.29 4.75 -24.70
CA SER A 230 18.55 5.91 -25.23
C SER A 230 18.35 7.00 -24.17
N LYS A 231 18.06 6.66 -22.90
CA LYS A 231 18.06 7.63 -21.80
C LYS A 231 19.43 8.29 -21.61
N MET A 232 20.52 7.52 -21.61
CA MET A 232 21.87 8.07 -21.51
C MET A 232 22.21 9.00 -22.69
N ARG A 233 21.69 8.75 -23.91
CA ARG A 233 21.84 9.66 -25.07
C ARG A 233 21.07 10.98 -24.91
N MET A 234 20.06 11.05 -24.04
CA MET A 234 19.29 12.27 -23.77
C MET A 234 19.83 13.12 -22.61
N LEU A 235 20.75 12.59 -21.80
CA LEU A 235 21.33 13.28 -20.64
C LEU A 235 22.66 13.95 -21.00
N SER A 236 22.85 15.20 -20.57
CA SER A 236 24.14 15.88 -20.60
C SER A 236 25.07 15.34 -19.50
N PRO A 237 26.21 14.70 -19.80
CA PRO A 237 27.07 14.09 -18.78
C PRO A 237 27.74 15.07 -17.80
N ASP A 238 27.78 16.36 -18.13
CA ASP A 238 28.31 17.42 -17.25
C ASP A 238 27.30 17.93 -16.21
N GLU A 239 26.00 17.84 -16.52
CA GLU A 239 24.93 18.31 -15.62
C GLU A 239 24.39 17.15 -14.76
N ASN A 240 24.20 15.97 -15.37
CA ASN A 240 23.51 14.83 -14.77
C ASN A 240 24.44 13.65 -14.49
N LEU A 241 25.68 13.92 -14.03
CA LEU A 241 26.73 12.91 -13.80
C LEU A 241 26.27 11.73 -12.92
N ASP A 242 25.56 12.01 -11.81
CA ASP A 242 25.14 10.98 -10.86
C ASP A 242 24.07 10.05 -11.49
N GLU A 243 23.19 10.58 -12.35
CA GLU A 243 22.17 9.81 -13.08
C GLU A 243 22.82 8.96 -14.19
N VAL A 244 23.78 9.52 -14.93
CA VAL A 244 24.57 8.77 -15.93
C VAL A 244 25.35 7.62 -15.28
N VAL A 245 25.95 7.83 -14.10
CA VAL A 245 26.61 6.76 -13.33
C VAL A 245 25.60 5.70 -12.87
N SER A 246 24.40 6.09 -12.46
CA SER A 246 23.33 5.14 -12.10
C SER A 246 22.92 4.28 -13.30
N LEU A 247 22.65 4.89 -14.45
CA LEU A 247 22.24 4.20 -15.68
C LEU A 247 23.35 3.27 -16.22
N LEU A 248 24.62 3.67 -16.14
CA LEU A 248 25.75 2.79 -16.42
C LEU A 248 25.81 1.60 -15.43
N GLY A 249 25.52 1.82 -14.15
CA GLY A 249 25.42 0.76 -13.15
C GLY A 249 24.30 -0.23 -13.44
N GLU A 250 23.12 0.27 -13.84
CA GLU A 250 21.99 -0.55 -14.28
C GLU A 250 22.32 -1.36 -15.54
N LEU A 251 22.98 -0.75 -16.53
CA LEU A 251 23.37 -1.45 -17.76
C LEU A 251 24.41 -2.55 -17.49
N ASN A 252 25.44 -2.25 -16.70
CA ASN A 252 26.46 -3.22 -16.29
C ASN A 252 25.91 -4.33 -15.35
N SER A 253 24.68 -4.21 -14.84
CA SER A 253 24.04 -5.26 -14.06
C SER A 253 23.45 -6.39 -14.93
N LEU A 254 23.19 -6.10 -16.22
CA LEU A 254 22.62 -7.03 -17.20
C LEU A 254 23.59 -8.16 -17.58
N PRO A 255 23.12 -9.23 -18.27
CA PRO A 255 23.98 -10.34 -18.69
C PRO A 255 24.97 -9.96 -19.80
N GLU A 256 26.24 -10.41 -19.68
CA GLU A 256 27.31 -10.11 -20.64
C GLU A 256 27.11 -10.70 -22.04
N ASN A 257 26.25 -11.71 -22.18
CA ASN A 257 25.90 -12.32 -23.46
C ASN A 257 24.88 -11.50 -24.27
N LEU A 258 24.39 -10.38 -23.73
CA LEU A 258 23.48 -9.46 -24.39
C LEU A 258 24.23 -8.54 -25.36
N LYS A 259 24.39 -8.98 -26.61
CA LYS A 259 25.03 -8.18 -27.67
C LYS A 259 24.19 -6.97 -28.06
N LEU A 260 24.75 -5.78 -27.94
CA LEU A 260 24.12 -4.54 -28.38
C LEU A 260 24.56 -4.20 -29.82
N SER A 261 24.09 -3.08 -30.34
CA SER A 261 24.64 -2.53 -31.59
C SER A 261 26.07 -2.03 -31.33
N PRO A 262 27.04 -2.20 -32.25
CA PRO A 262 28.37 -1.62 -32.09
C PRO A 262 28.35 -0.11 -31.80
N ILE A 263 27.37 0.60 -32.37
CA ILE A 263 27.14 2.05 -32.17
C ILE A 263 26.71 2.39 -30.72
N ASP A 264 26.06 1.45 -30.04
CA ASP A 264 25.72 1.57 -28.63
C ASP A 264 26.90 1.18 -27.73
N GLU A 265 27.64 0.12 -28.07
CA GLU A 265 28.84 -0.32 -27.35
C GLU A 265 29.93 0.77 -27.32
N ASP A 266 30.27 1.36 -28.48
CA ASP A 266 31.21 2.49 -28.59
C ASP A 266 30.75 3.71 -27.74
N PHE A 267 29.44 3.98 -27.74
CA PHE A 267 28.86 5.08 -26.99
C PHE A 267 28.94 4.84 -25.47
N ILE A 268 28.59 3.64 -25.01
CA ILE A 268 28.70 3.23 -23.60
C ILE A 268 30.16 3.33 -23.13
N GLU A 269 31.12 2.86 -23.93
CA GLU A 269 32.54 2.95 -23.57
C GLU A 269 33.00 4.41 -23.44
N SER A 270 32.59 5.28 -24.36
CA SER A 270 32.94 6.71 -24.35
C SER A 270 32.37 7.43 -23.11
N ILE A 271 31.10 7.19 -22.76
CA ILE A 271 30.46 7.79 -21.58
C ILE A 271 30.99 7.20 -20.29
N SER A 272 31.28 5.90 -20.23
CA SER A 272 31.88 5.24 -19.07
C SER A 272 33.24 5.85 -18.73
N LYS A 273 34.12 6.01 -19.73
CA LYS A 273 35.42 6.70 -19.57
C LYS A 273 35.26 8.15 -19.09
N TYR A 274 34.25 8.87 -19.60
CA TYR A 274 33.96 10.25 -19.18
C TYR A 274 33.48 10.35 -17.73
N ALA A 275 32.48 9.53 -17.37
CA ALA A 275 31.85 9.52 -16.05
C ALA A 275 32.85 9.12 -14.95
N LEU A 276 33.70 8.11 -15.19
CA LEU A 276 34.75 7.70 -14.25
C LEU A 276 35.74 8.83 -13.93
N LYS A 277 36.16 9.59 -14.95
CA LYS A 277 37.05 10.74 -14.77
C LYS A 277 36.40 11.83 -13.92
N ARG A 278 35.16 12.22 -14.26
CA ARG A 278 34.39 13.24 -13.53
C ARG A 278 34.07 12.82 -12.09
N GLN A 279 33.77 11.55 -11.85
CA GLN A 279 33.48 11.02 -10.51
C GLN A 279 34.72 11.06 -9.61
N ALA A 280 35.91 10.74 -10.15
CA ALA A 280 37.18 10.90 -9.43
C ALA A 280 37.49 12.38 -9.08
N GLU A 281 37.19 13.31 -9.98
CA GLU A 281 37.29 14.77 -9.73
C GLU A 281 36.31 15.24 -8.63
N LYS A 282 35.08 14.70 -8.59
CA LYS A 282 34.08 15.02 -7.55
C LYS A 282 34.47 14.47 -6.18
N ILE A 283 34.82 13.18 -6.10
CA ILE A 283 35.21 12.51 -4.85
C ILE A 283 36.46 13.14 -4.23
N SER A 284 37.45 13.52 -5.04
CA SER A 284 38.66 14.19 -4.54
C SER A 284 38.36 15.57 -3.96
N LYS A 285 37.53 16.40 -4.63
CA LYS A 285 37.07 17.69 -4.11
C LYS A 285 36.27 17.56 -2.80
N GLU A 286 35.32 16.64 -2.75
CA GLU A 286 34.53 16.37 -1.53
C GLU A 286 35.39 15.88 -0.36
N LYS A 287 36.37 15.01 -0.63
CA LYS A 287 37.30 14.52 0.41
C LYS A 287 38.12 15.67 1.00
N ILE A 288 38.64 16.57 0.16
CA ILE A 288 39.37 17.77 0.60
C ILE A 288 38.46 18.67 1.45
N ALA A 289 37.24 18.95 0.98
CA ALA A 289 36.28 19.80 1.71
C ALA A 289 35.91 19.22 3.09
N ARG A 290 35.59 17.91 3.16
CA ARG A 290 35.25 17.24 4.43
C ARG A 290 36.45 17.21 5.39
N ALA A 291 37.67 17.04 4.89
CA ALA A 291 38.87 17.09 5.72
C ALA A 291 39.11 18.50 6.29
N VAL A 292 38.87 19.56 5.51
CA VAL A 292 38.95 20.95 5.99
C VAL A 292 37.92 21.23 7.09
N VAL A 293 36.65 20.83 6.90
CA VAL A 293 35.59 21.01 7.92
C VAL A 293 35.91 20.26 9.22
N ALA A 294 36.35 19.00 9.12
CA ALA A 294 36.74 18.20 10.28
C ALA A 294 37.96 18.78 11.01
N ILE A 295 38.89 19.44 10.31
CA ILE A 295 40.00 20.18 10.92
C ILE A 295 39.48 21.40 11.70
N THR A 296 38.54 22.19 11.15
CA THR A 296 37.98 23.35 11.86
C THR A 296 37.20 22.95 13.11
N GLU A 297 36.34 21.92 13.05
CA GLU A 297 35.60 21.42 14.22
C GLU A 297 36.54 20.92 15.33
N GLU A 298 37.58 20.15 14.97
CA GLU A 298 38.56 19.61 15.91
C GLU A 298 39.52 20.69 16.47
N LEU A 299 39.66 21.82 15.76
CA LEU A 299 40.34 23.01 16.27
C LEU A 299 39.52 23.73 17.35
N GLU A 300 38.20 23.86 17.16
CA GLU A 300 37.28 24.54 18.08
C GLU A 300 36.88 23.71 19.31
N ASN A 301 36.85 22.38 19.19
CA ASN A 301 36.31 21.51 20.24
C ASN A 301 37.18 21.52 21.53
N LYS A 302 36.64 22.13 22.59
CA LYS A 302 37.33 22.35 23.89
C LYS A 302 37.31 21.17 24.87
N LYS A 303 36.52 20.12 24.63
CA LYS A 303 36.44 18.96 25.55
C LYS A 303 37.55 17.94 25.28
N ALA A 304 37.97 17.23 26.33
CA ALA A 304 39.12 16.34 26.31
C ALA A 304 38.70 14.86 26.17
N VAL A 305 39.04 14.28 25.01
CA VAL A 305 39.24 12.83 24.82
C VAL A 305 40.76 12.61 24.63
N ASP A 306 41.25 11.40 24.88
CA ASP A 306 42.68 11.06 24.99
C ASP A 306 43.59 11.77 23.97
N ASN A 307 44.60 12.46 24.51
CA ASN A 307 45.54 13.28 23.75
C ASN A 307 46.35 12.48 22.72
N LYS A 308 46.56 11.17 22.95
CA LYS A 308 47.28 10.31 22.00
C LYS A 308 46.44 10.06 20.74
N LEU A 309 45.20 9.61 20.91
CA LEU A 309 44.27 9.36 19.80
C LEU A 309 44.00 10.63 18.97
N ARG A 310 43.88 11.78 19.66
CA ARG A 310 43.66 13.10 19.03
C ARG A 310 44.84 13.55 18.17
N LEU A 311 46.08 13.24 18.58
CA LEU A 311 47.29 13.57 17.83
C LEU A 311 47.38 12.77 16.52
N GLU A 312 47.10 11.46 16.55
CA GLU A 312 47.11 10.59 15.37
C GLU A 312 46.02 11.02 14.35
N LYS A 313 44.80 11.31 14.83
CA LYS A 313 43.69 11.82 14.00
C LYS A 313 44.05 13.12 13.28
N LEU A 314 44.65 14.09 13.98
CA LEU A 314 45.05 15.37 13.40
C LEU A 314 46.18 15.24 12.37
N LYS A 315 47.16 14.36 12.59
CA LYS A 315 48.22 14.09 11.59
C LYS A 315 47.66 13.47 10.30
N LYS A 316 46.69 12.56 10.41
CA LYS A 316 46.03 11.93 9.26
C LYS A 316 45.17 12.93 8.46
N LEU A 317 44.37 13.76 9.14
CA LEU A 317 43.57 14.79 8.46
C LEU A 317 44.45 15.81 7.72
N ARG A 318 45.63 16.14 8.26
CA ARG A 318 46.59 17.04 7.61
C ARG A 318 47.14 16.47 6.30
N SER A 319 47.48 15.18 6.23
CA SER A 319 48.00 14.59 4.99
C SER A 319 46.92 14.43 3.91
N GLU A 320 45.66 14.21 4.31
CA GLU A 320 44.54 14.06 3.38
C GLU A 320 44.08 15.37 2.70
N ALA A 321 44.49 16.53 3.21
CA ALA A 321 44.03 17.86 2.75
C ALA A 321 45.15 18.77 2.21
N SER A 322 46.32 18.20 1.91
CA SER A 322 47.62 18.90 1.75
C SER A 322 47.68 20.07 0.76
N SER A 323 46.84 20.10 -0.28
CA SER A 323 46.77 21.19 -1.28
C SER A 323 45.59 22.15 -1.13
N GLY A 324 44.66 21.88 -0.19
CA GLY A 324 43.40 22.62 -0.04
C GLY A 324 43.27 23.52 1.19
N LEU A 325 44.26 23.52 2.10
CA LEU A 325 44.24 24.38 3.30
C LEU A 325 44.70 25.81 2.98
N SER A 326 44.02 26.79 3.58
CA SER A 326 44.58 28.15 3.68
C SER A 326 45.84 28.16 4.55
N THR A 327 46.77 29.06 4.23
CA THR A 327 48.08 29.17 4.91
C THR A 327 47.97 29.49 6.40
N GLU A 328 46.86 30.04 6.85
CA GLU A 328 46.57 30.36 8.24
C GLU A 328 46.10 29.13 9.04
N ILE A 329 45.15 28.36 8.51
CA ILE A 329 44.62 27.14 9.16
C ILE A 329 45.75 26.10 9.31
N ALA A 330 46.61 25.96 8.30
CA ALA A 330 47.78 25.09 8.36
C ALA A 330 48.74 25.46 9.51
N LYS A 331 49.06 26.75 9.70
CA LYS A 331 49.94 27.22 10.79
C LYS A 331 49.35 26.94 12.18
N VAL A 332 48.04 27.08 12.35
CA VAL A 332 47.35 26.83 13.63
C VAL A 332 47.33 25.33 13.96
N LEU A 333 47.04 24.49 12.98
CA LEU A 333 47.04 23.03 13.10
C LEU A 333 48.41 22.50 13.55
N ASP A 334 49.49 22.95 12.90
CA ASP A 334 50.86 22.54 13.17
C ASP A 334 51.31 22.86 14.60
N LYS A 335 50.97 24.07 15.06
CA LYS A 335 51.24 24.52 16.43
C LYS A 335 50.52 23.64 17.46
N LYS A 336 49.29 23.19 17.17
CA LYS A 336 48.50 22.35 18.08
C LYS A 336 49.03 20.91 18.14
N ILE A 337 49.50 20.36 17.01
CA ILE A 337 50.19 19.05 16.93
C ILE A 337 51.44 19.04 17.82
N SER A 338 52.32 20.04 17.69
CA SER A 338 53.57 20.13 18.47
C SER A 338 53.35 20.27 19.99
N VAL A 339 52.29 20.96 20.42
CA VAL A 339 51.94 21.11 21.84
C VAL A 339 51.45 19.80 22.46
N LEU A 340 50.71 18.97 21.71
CA LEU A 340 50.23 17.67 22.18
C LEU A 340 51.38 16.66 22.34
N GLU A 341 52.36 16.66 21.44
CA GLU A 341 53.57 15.83 21.53
C GLU A 341 54.36 16.09 22.82
N LYS A 342 54.58 17.37 23.18
CA LYS A 342 55.28 17.73 24.43
C LYS A 342 54.55 17.31 25.69
N LYS A 343 53.21 17.34 25.72
CA LYS A 343 52.41 16.96 26.90
C LYS A 343 52.47 15.47 27.23
N LEU A 344 52.59 14.60 26.23
CA LEU A 344 52.69 13.15 26.44
C LEU A 344 54.08 12.73 26.97
N PHE A 345 55.13 13.48 26.67
CA PHE A 345 56.49 13.23 27.15
C PHE A 345 56.65 13.45 28.67
N MET A 346 56.09 14.54 29.20
CA MET A 346 56.23 14.92 30.62
C MET A 346 55.51 13.99 31.61
N ARG A 347 54.58 13.14 31.15
CA ARG A 347 53.77 12.26 32.01
C ARG A 347 54.50 10.96 32.44
N LYS A 348 55.76 10.76 32.02
CA LYS A 348 56.61 9.62 32.41
C LYS A 348 57.59 9.90 33.57
N ILE A 349 57.61 11.11 34.14
CA ILE A 349 58.63 11.56 35.11
C ILE A 349 57.99 12.04 36.43
N SER A 350 56.96 11.33 36.92
CA SER A 350 56.27 11.68 38.19
C SER A 350 55.76 10.45 38.95
N LEU A 351 56.58 9.40 39.06
CA LEU A 351 56.19 8.14 39.70
C LEU A 351 57.35 7.44 40.45
N TYR A 352 58.24 8.22 41.06
CA TYR A 352 59.26 7.73 42.02
C TYR A 352 59.62 8.82 43.05
N SER A 353 58.88 8.91 44.16
CA SER A 353 59.35 9.41 45.47
C SER A 353 58.27 9.27 46.55
N GLY A 354 58.66 8.78 47.74
CA GLY A 354 57.92 9.03 48.99
C GLY A 354 57.00 7.93 49.54
N ILE A 355 57.58 6.91 50.16
CA ILE A 355 56.95 6.15 51.26
C ILE A 355 57.95 6.11 52.42
N PHE A 356 57.59 6.58 53.63
CA PHE A 356 57.66 5.79 54.88
C PHE A 356 57.20 6.55 56.14
N ALA A 357 56.70 5.75 57.10
CA ALA A 357 56.65 5.95 58.57
C ALA A 357 55.66 6.95 59.22
N GLY A 358 54.90 6.44 60.21
CA GLY A 358 55.35 6.78 61.58
C GLY A 358 54.39 7.06 62.75
N VAL A 359 53.19 6.44 62.83
CA VAL A 359 52.53 5.90 64.07
C VAL A 359 52.47 6.71 65.40
N SER A 360 51.21 6.81 65.91
CA SER A 360 50.69 6.86 67.31
C SER A 360 50.75 8.12 68.21
N LEU A 361 49.60 8.38 68.87
CA LEU A 361 49.47 8.57 70.33
C LEU A 361 47.99 8.53 70.79
N LEU A 362 47.71 7.79 71.87
CA LEU A 362 46.51 7.87 72.71
C LEU A 362 46.97 8.19 74.14
N GLY A 363 46.15 8.90 74.93
CA GLY A 363 46.52 9.31 76.28
C GLY A 363 45.47 8.97 77.34
N VAL A 364 45.93 8.83 78.59
CA VAL A 364 45.17 8.92 79.85
C VAL A 364 46.14 9.49 80.90
N GLY A 365 45.67 10.20 81.92
CA GLY A 365 46.54 10.71 82.99
C GLY A 365 45.83 10.92 84.34
N GLY A 366 46.58 11.47 85.30
CA GLY A 366 46.06 12.06 86.53
C GLY A 366 46.65 11.51 87.84
N TYR A 367 47.04 12.39 88.76
CA TYR A 367 46.93 12.18 90.22
C TYR A 367 47.13 13.48 91.04
N PHE A 368 46.39 13.61 92.16
CA PHE A 368 46.78 14.10 93.51
C PHE A 368 45.55 14.65 94.29
N GLY A 369 45.46 14.45 95.62
CA GLY A 369 44.87 15.52 96.46
C GLY A 369 44.02 15.31 97.75
N SER A 370 43.76 14.10 98.26
CA SER A 370 43.64 13.77 99.72
C SER A 370 42.60 14.40 100.72
N ILE A 371 42.07 13.52 101.62
CA ILE A 371 41.39 13.73 102.95
C ILE A 371 40.10 14.62 102.97
N ILE A 372 39.24 14.77 104.00
CA ILE A 372 39.15 14.45 105.47
C ILE A 372 37.89 13.54 105.77
N VAL A 373 37.55 13.23 107.04
CA VAL A 373 36.35 12.48 107.51
C VAL A 373 35.62 13.21 108.66
N ILE A 374 34.28 13.29 108.59
CA ILE A 374 33.26 13.25 109.67
C ILE A 374 31.91 12.92 108.97
N ASP A 375 30.90 12.41 109.71
CA ASP A 375 29.56 12.00 109.25
C ASP A 375 29.45 10.56 108.65
N LYS A 376 29.51 9.53 109.51
CA LYS A 376 29.50 8.10 109.08
C LYS A 376 28.22 7.31 109.42
N MET A 377 27.20 7.94 110.01
CA MET A 377 25.98 7.24 110.45
C MET A 377 24.75 7.53 109.57
N GLU A 378 24.42 8.79 109.29
CA GLU A 378 23.22 9.11 108.46
C GLU A 378 23.39 8.62 107.01
N ARG A 379 24.62 8.71 106.48
CA ARG A 379 24.98 8.23 105.13
C ARG A 379 24.68 6.74 104.90
N LYS A 380 24.83 5.91 105.94
CA LYS A 380 24.64 4.45 105.82
C LYS A 380 23.16 4.07 105.72
N ASP A 381 22.29 4.86 106.36
CA ASP A 381 20.84 4.69 106.33
C ASP A 381 20.24 5.20 105.00
N PHE A 382 20.82 6.28 104.47
CA PHE A 382 20.58 6.76 103.10
C PHE A 382 20.98 5.72 102.04
N GLU A 383 22.18 5.14 102.10
CA GLU A 383 22.62 4.08 101.17
C GLU A 383 21.69 2.85 101.22
N THR A 384 21.29 2.43 102.42
CA THR A 384 20.38 1.28 102.61
C THR A 384 18.98 1.55 102.02
N SER A 385 18.49 2.79 102.13
CA SER A 385 17.21 3.21 101.57
C SER A 385 17.27 3.37 100.05
N LEU A 386 18.36 3.94 99.53
CA LEU A 386 18.61 4.08 98.09
C LEU A 386 18.77 2.73 97.41
N ALA A 387 19.44 1.76 98.05
CA ALA A 387 19.54 0.38 97.59
C ALA A 387 18.15 -0.28 97.44
N LYS A 388 17.27 -0.14 98.44
CA LYS A 388 15.89 -0.67 98.34
C LYS A 388 15.11 -0.06 97.17
N ILE A 389 15.22 1.25 96.95
CA ILE A 389 14.56 1.91 95.82
C ILE A 389 15.19 1.52 94.47
N SER A 390 16.50 1.21 94.44
CA SER A 390 17.17 0.75 93.22
C SER A 390 16.59 -0.56 92.66
N HIS A 391 15.97 -1.38 93.52
CA HIS A 391 15.28 -2.62 93.15
C HIS A 391 13.80 -2.45 92.73
N ILE A 392 13.22 -1.24 92.77
CA ILE A 392 11.87 -1.02 92.24
C ILE A 392 11.90 -1.08 90.71
N GLU A 393 11.04 -1.88 90.11
CA GLU A 393 11.01 -2.14 88.65
C GLU A 393 10.12 -1.16 87.86
N ASP A 394 9.01 -0.67 88.41
CA ASP A 394 8.20 0.39 87.77
C ASP A 394 8.91 1.75 87.88
N PRO A 395 9.25 2.43 86.76
CA PRO A 395 9.85 3.75 86.77
C PRO A 395 9.07 4.82 87.53
N ASN A 396 7.73 4.78 87.52
CA ASN A 396 6.88 5.76 88.18
C ASN A 396 6.89 5.57 89.70
N GLU A 397 6.78 4.33 90.17
CA GLU A 397 6.89 4.03 91.61
C GLU A 397 8.31 4.30 92.12
N LYS A 398 9.32 3.99 91.31
CA LYS A 398 10.73 4.28 91.59
C LYS A 398 10.97 5.78 91.70
N LEU A 399 10.53 6.57 90.73
CA LEU A 399 10.66 8.03 90.73
C LEU A 399 9.89 8.69 91.89
N ASN A 400 8.66 8.25 92.15
CA ASN A 400 7.88 8.71 93.31
C ASN A 400 8.55 8.38 94.64
N SER A 401 9.20 7.21 94.74
CA SER A 401 9.97 6.82 95.93
C SER A 401 11.26 7.64 96.07
N LEU A 402 11.97 7.93 94.97
CA LEU A 402 13.15 8.81 94.96
C LEU A 402 12.79 10.23 95.37
N ASN A 403 11.69 10.80 94.87
CA ASN A 403 11.21 12.13 95.26
C ASN A 403 10.82 12.19 96.76
N LYS A 404 10.25 11.12 97.31
CA LYS A 404 10.01 10.99 98.77
C LYS A 404 11.31 10.88 99.58
N LEU A 405 12.34 10.23 99.04
CA LEU A 405 13.65 10.09 99.67
C LEU A 405 14.43 11.43 99.64
N GLU A 406 14.36 12.17 98.54
CA GLU A 406 14.91 13.53 98.36
C GLU A 406 14.34 14.52 99.38
N ALA A 407 13.02 14.48 99.60
CA ALA A 407 12.35 15.29 100.60
C ALA A 407 12.77 14.95 102.05
N LYS A 408 13.24 13.72 102.31
CA LYS A 408 13.60 13.22 103.64
C LYS A 408 15.08 13.43 104.01
N TYR A 409 16.00 13.39 103.03
CA TYR A 409 17.46 13.44 103.25
C TYR A 409 18.12 14.61 102.51
N ARG A 410 17.43 15.76 102.49
CA ARG A 410 17.77 16.93 101.68
C ARG A 410 19.18 17.49 101.94
N ASP A 411 19.67 17.41 103.17
CA ASP A 411 20.98 17.95 103.55
C ASP A 411 22.14 17.02 103.14
N ILE A 412 21.94 15.70 103.18
CA ILE A 412 22.91 14.68 102.73
C ILE A 412 23.13 14.75 101.21
N LEU A 413 22.09 15.14 100.46
CA LEU A 413 22.17 15.28 99.01
C LEU A 413 23.03 16.45 98.52
N ASN A 414 23.42 17.37 99.42
CA ASN A 414 24.41 18.41 99.12
C ASN A 414 25.86 17.89 99.15
N ASP A 415 26.11 16.66 99.64
CA ASP A 415 27.42 16.03 99.55
C ASP A 415 27.67 15.48 98.12
N PRO A 416 28.76 15.89 97.42
CA PRO A 416 29.04 15.46 96.05
C PRO A 416 29.08 13.93 95.84
N ALA A 417 29.47 13.15 96.85
CA ALA A 417 29.61 11.70 96.72
C ALA A 417 28.26 10.95 96.77
N PHE A 418 27.25 11.52 97.43
CA PHE A 418 25.93 10.90 97.62
C PHE A 418 24.86 11.53 96.72
N GLY A 419 24.91 12.86 96.56
CA GLY A 419 24.11 13.58 95.58
C GLY A 419 24.31 13.06 94.16
N GLY A 420 25.55 12.74 93.76
CA GLY A 420 25.86 12.17 92.45
C GLY A 420 25.11 10.85 92.16
N LYS A 421 25.26 9.84 93.04
CA LYS A 421 24.59 8.53 92.88
C LYS A 421 23.06 8.66 92.88
N PHE A 422 22.50 9.50 93.74
CA PHE A 422 21.06 9.73 93.78
C PHE A 422 20.56 10.45 92.52
N LEU A 423 21.25 11.51 92.07
CA LEU A 423 20.91 12.18 90.81
C LEU A 423 20.98 11.22 89.64
N ASP A 424 21.96 10.32 89.57
CA ASP A 424 22.08 9.39 88.44
C ASP A 424 20.96 8.34 88.45
N ILE A 425 20.60 7.77 89.60
CA ILE A 425 19.44 6.86 89.72
C ILE A 425 18.12 7.60 89.43
N LYS A 426 17.97 8.85 89.89
CA LYS A 426 16.80 9.69 89.62
C LYS A 426 16.70 10.08 88.15
N LYS A 427 17.79 10.51 87.50
CA LYS A 427 17.85 10.77 86.05
C LYS A 427 17.51 9.54 85.23
N GLN A 428 17.98 8.35 85.63
CA GLN A 428 17.64 7.09 84.94
C GLN A 428 16.14 6.76 85.08
N ALA A 429 15.55 6.98 86.26
CA ALA A 429 14.11 6.81 86.46
C ALA A 429 13.27 7.84 85.68
N ASP A 430 13.62 9.14 85.77
CA ASP A 430 13.00 10.24 85.00
C ASP A 430 13.07 9.97 83.49
N ALA A 431 14.24 9.54 82.98
CA ALA A 431 14.41 9.22 81.57
C ALA A 431 13.47 8.08 81.12
N LYS A 432 13.30 7.04 81.94
CA LYS A 432 12.41 5.91 81.63
C LYS A 432 10.92 6.26 81.76
N VAL A 433 10.54 7.13 82.68
CA VAL A 433 9.17 7.70 82.73
C VAL A 433 8.91 8.56 81.48
N ALA A 434 9.83 9.46 81.13
CA ALA A 434 9.71 10.32 79.95
C ALA A 434 9.65 9.52 78.62
N GLU A 435 10.40 8.42 78.52
CA GLU A 435 10.37 7.49 77.39
C GLU A 435 9.02 6.75 77.29
N THR A 436 8.49 6.29 78.44
CA THR A 436 7.16 5.68 78.55
C THR A 436 6.05 6.63 78.09
N ASP A 437 6.07 7.88 78.55
CA ASP A 437 5.05 8.88 78.19
C ASP A 437 5.20 9.42 76.76
N ARG A 438 6.42 9.41 76.20
CA ARG A 438 6.65 9.67 74.77
C ARG A 438 5.93 8.64 73.91
N LEU A 439 6.07 7.35 74.22
CA LEU A 439 5.43 6.26 73.47
C LEU A 439 3.90 6.30 73.59
N LYS A 440 3.36 6.64 74.77
CA LYS A 440 1.91 6.89 74.93
C LYS A 440 1.39 8.02 74.04
N LYS A 441 2.09 9.16 73.99
CA LYS A 441 1.72 10.29 73.11
C LYS A 441 1.79 9.95 71.62
N MET A 442 2.73 9.08 71.23
CA MET A 442 2.83 8.55 69.88
C MET A 442 1.62 7.64 69.54
N LEU A 443 1.20 6.78 70.46
CA LEU A 443 -0.04 5.99 70.31
C LEU A 443 -1.30 6.88 70.27
N ASP A 444 -1.37 7.95 71.08
CA ASP A 444 -2.50 8.89 71.09
C ASP A 444 -2.69 9.61 69.73
N PHE A 445 -1.60 9.82 68.96
CA PHE A 445 -1.67 10.35 67.61
C PHE A 445 -2.29 9.33 66.65
N ALA A 446 -1.75 8.10 66.64
CA ALA A 446 -2.23 7.02 65.77
C ALA A 446 -3.70 6.62 66.05
N GLU A 447 -4.14 6.68 67.31
CA GLU A 447 -5.53 6.36 67.70
C GLU A 447 -6.56 7.40 67.22
N LYS A 448 -6.15 8.66 67.01
CA LYS A 448 -7.01 9.76 66.54
C LYS A 448 -7.16 9.80 65.01
N ILE A 449 -6.33 9.09 64.26
CA ILE A 449 -6.36 9.08 62.79
C ILE A 449 -7.60 8.33 62.29
N ASN A 450 -8.41 8.96 61.42
CA ASN A 450 -9.44 8.25 60.67
C ASN A 450 -8.86 7.67 59.37
N TYR A 451 -8.37 6.44 59.44
CA TYR A 451 -7.70 5.72 58.34
C TYR A 451 -8.50 5.65 57.02
N THR A 452 -9.83 5.79 57.06
CA THR A 452 -10.66 5.77 55.84
C THR A 452 -10.67 7.09 55.07
N THR A 453 -10.55 8.24 55.75
CA THR A 453 -10.72 9.58 55.14
C THR A 453 -9.52 10.53 55.31
N ALA A 454 -8.55 10.22 56.18
CA ALA A 454 -7.33 11.01 56.35
C ALA A 454 -6.47 11.02 55.07
N SER A 455 -5.53 11.97 54.95
CA SER A 455 -4.66 12.00 53.77
C SER A 455 -3.75 10.76 53.74
N SER A 456 -3.31 10.37 52.55
CA SER A 456 -2.41 9.22 52.37
C SER A 456 -1.14 9.36 53.22
N LYS A 457 -0.63 10.59 53.36
CA LYS A 457 0.54 10.94 54.18
C LYS A 457 0.30 10.75 55.68
N ASP A 458 -0.83 11.21 56.21
CA ASP A 458 -1.14 11.09 57.65
C ASP A 458 -1.24 9.61 58.06
N VAL A 459 -1.81 8.78 57.18
CA VAL A 459 -1.89 7.32 57.37
C VAL A 459 -0.49 6.68 57.35
N SER A 460 0.39 7.15 56.46
CA SER A 460 1.78 6.70 56.35
C SER A 460 2.63 7.09 57.56
N GLU A 461 2.43 8.30 58.09
CA GLU A 461 3.07 8.76 59.32
C GLU A 461 2.56 8.00 60.54
N ALA A 462 1.25 7.80 60.68
CA ALA A 462 0.67 6.99 61.75
C ALA A 462 1.18 5.54 61.73
N LYS A 463 1.34 4.94 60.53
CA LYS A 463 1.92 3.59 60.41
C LYS A 463 3.38 3.55 60.87
N LYS A 464 4.23 4.48 60.41
CA LYS A 464 5.63 4.58 60.86
C LYS A 464 5.74 4.79 62.37
N ILE A 465 4.81 5.54 62.95
CA ILE A 465 4.71 5.75 64.40
C ILE A 465 4.39 4.43 65.13
N LEU A 466 3.43 3.64 64.63
CA LEU A 466 3.09 2.33 65.21
C LEU A 466 4.26 1.34 65.10
N ASP A 467 4.88 1.23 63.93
CA ASP A 467 6.03 0.35 63.70
C ASP A 467 7.19 0.73 64.65
N LYS A 468 7.48 2.03 64.79
CA LYS A 468 8.49 2.55 65.72
C LYS A 468 8.15 2.31 67.20
N VAL A 469 6.88 2.46 67.61
CA VAL A 469 6.49 2.12 68.99
C VAL A 469 6.68 0.62 69.23
N GLY A 470 6.46 -0.23 68.23
CA GLY A 470 6.77 -1.66 68.30
C GLY A 470 8.26 -1.96 68.54
N GLU A 471 9.17 -1.22 67.91
CA GLU A 471 10.62 -1.32 68.16
C GLU A 471 11.01 -0.77 69.55
N ASP A 472 10.57 0.46 69.88
CA ASP A 472 10.95 1.17 71.10
C ASP A 472 10.36 0.53 72.37
N VAL A 473 9.27 -0.26 72.28
CA VAL A 473 8.65 -0.97 73.43
C VAL A 473 9.63 -1.92 74.14
N PHE A 474 10.53 -2.58 73.40
CA PHE A 474 11.51 -3.50 73.99
C PHE A 474 12.61 -2.79 74.81
N LEU A 475 12.71 -1.46 74.72
CA LEU A 475 13.63 -0.64 75.52
C LEU A 475 13.04 -0.25 76.88
N LEU A 476 11.75 -0.52 77.13
CA LEU A 476 11.08 -0.26 78.40
C LEU A 476 11.32 -1.40 79.42
N PRO A 477 11.18 -1.13 80.74
CA PRO A 477 11.21 -2.18 81.76
C PRO A 477 10.07 -3.20 81.60
N GLU A 478 10.35 -4.46 81.92
CA GLU A 478 9.41 -5.59 81.75
C GLU A 478 8.05 -5.37 82.44
N SER A 479 8.02 -4.62 83.54
CA SER A 479 6.80 -4.23 84.28
C SER A 479 5.82 -3.37 83.48
N VAL A 480 6.28 -2.60 82.49
CA VAL A 480 5.46 -1.64 81.72
C VAL A 480 5.16 -2.11 80.29
N GLN A 481 5.99 -3.02 79.75
CA GLN A 481 5.84 -3.55 78.39
C GLN A 481 4.43 -4.10 78.06
N PRO A 482 3.76 -4.89 78.93
CA PRO A 482 2.48 -5.53 78.58
C PRO A 482 1.37 -4.51 78.25
N ALA A 483 1.25 -3.45 79.05
CA ALA A 483 0.19 -2.46 78.91
C ALA A 483 0.33 -1.58 77.64
N ILE A 484 1.57 -1.26 77.26
CA ILE A 484 1.82 -0.51 76.01
C ILE A 484 1.68 -1.44 74.80
N LYS A 485 2.08 -2.71 74.91
CA LYS A 485 1.93 -3.72 73.85
C LYS A 485 0.46 -4.03 73.55
N GLU A 486 -0.38 -4.26 74.56
CA GLU A 486 -1.82 -4.49 74.37
C GLU A 486 -2.50 -3.30 73.65
N ARG A 487 -2.13 -2.07 74.03
CA ARG A 487 -2.64 -0.85 73.37
C ARG A 487 -2.13 -0.71 71.94
N LEU A 488 -0.86 -1.01 71.68
CA LEU A 488 -0.26 -1.03 70.34
C LEU A 488 -0.99 -2.03 69.44
N ASP A 489 -1.10 -3.30 69.86
CA ASP A 489 -1.72 -4.39 69.09
C ASP A 489 -3.18 -4.04 68.69
N LYS A 490 -3.93 -3.41 69.61
CA LYS A 490 -5.32 -2.96 69.38
C LYS A 490 -5.43 -1.81 68.39
N ILE A 491 -4.50 -0.85 68.39
CA ILE A 491 -4.49 0.24 67.41
C ILE A 491 -3.97 -0.26 66.06
N GLN A 492 -2.93 -1.09 66.06
CA GLN A 492 -2.28 -1.62 64.86
C GLN A 492 -3.20 -2.55 64.07
N SER A 493 -3.94 -3.46 64.72
CA SER A 493 -4.96 -4.30 64.07
C SER A 493 -6.04 -3.46 63.38
N LYS A 494 -6.67 -2.52 64.10
CA LYS A 494 -7.68 -1.60 63.56
C LYS A 494 -7.14 -0.74 62.40
N ALA A 495 -5.88 -0.31 62.47
CA ALA A 495 -5.23 0.44 61.40
C ALA A 495 -5.00 -0.44 60.16
N ILE A 496 -4.51 -1.67 60.32
CA ILE A 496 -4.31 -2.64 59.23
C ILE A 496 -5.63 -2.91 58.50
N ASP A 497 -6.70 -3.26 59.23
CA ASP A 497 -8.02 -3.56 58.65
C ASP A 497 -8.55 -2.40 57.80
N LYS A 498 -8.48 -1.17 58.32
CA LYS A 498 -8.98 0.02 57.61
C LYS A 498 -8.08 0.46 56.45
N ILE A 499 -6.77 0.20 56.52
CA ILE A 499 -5.85 0.42 55.39
C ILE A 499 -6.14 -0.58 54.26
N GLU A 500 -6.37 -1.86 54.56
CA GLU A 500 -6.70 -2.86 53.54
C GLU A 500 -8.11 -2.68 52.94
N GLU A 501 -9.11 -2.26 53.73
CA GLU A 501 -10.42 -1.84 53.24
C GLU A 501 -10.31 -0.67 52.25
N ARG A 502 -9.50 0.34 52.58
CA ARG A 502 -9.27 1.49 51.69
C ARG A 502 -8.51 1.08 50.42
N LYS A 503 -7.46 0.27 50.52
CA LYS A 503 -6.73 -0.28 49.37
C LYS A 503 -7.63 -1.06 48.43
N THR A 504 -8.47 -1.96 48.94
CA THR A 504 -9.38 -2.77 48.11
C THR A 504 -10.45 -1.91 47.43
N ASN A 505 -10.95 -0.87 48.10
CA ASN A 505 -11.87 0.09 47.47
C ASN A 505 -11.19 0.93 46.37
N ILE A 506 -9.96 1.42 46.59
CA ILE A 506 -9.18 2.14 45.58
C ILE A 506 -8.91 1.25 44.35
N ARG A 507 -8.42 0.02 44.55
CA ARG A 507 -8.17 -0.92 43.43
C ARG A 507 -9.44 -1.26 42.65
N ARG A 508 -10.58 -1.42 43.34
CA ARG A 508 -11.88 -1.61 42.66
C ARG A 508 -12.22 -0.41 41.78
N ARG A 509 -12.12 0.80 42.33
CA ARG A 509 -12.42 2.05 41.60
C ARG A 509 -11.49 2.26 40.40
N ILE A 510 -10.19 1.98 40.55
CA ILE A 510 -9.21 2.02 39.45
C ILE A 510 -9.62 1.06 38.33
N ARG A 511 -9.98 -0.18 38.64
CA ARG A 511 -10.41 -1.17 37.64
C ARG A 511 -11.71 -0.79 36.94
N ASP A 512 -12.68 -0.26 37.68
CA ASP A 512 -13.94 0.25 37.11
C ASP A 512 -13.68 1.42 36.14
N LEU A 513 -12.78 2.36 36.50
CA LEU A 513 -12.39 3.48 35.65
C LEU A 513 -11.56 3.04 34.44
N LEU A 514 -10.61 2.11 34.60
CA LEU A 514 -9.84 1.53 33.50
C LEU A 514 -10.75 0.83 32.50
N LYS A 515 -11.75 0.06 32.96
CA LYS A 515 -12.76 -0.54 32.09
C LYS A 515 -13.57 0.51 31.33
N ASN A 516 -14.04 1.56 32.01
CA ASN A 516 -14.75 2.67 31.35
C ASN A 516 -13.86 3.40 30.32
N TYR A 517 -12.54 3.44 30.56
CA TYR A 517 -11.56 4.03 29.65
C TYR A 517 -11.31 3.12 28.43
N GLU A 518 -11.24 1.80 28.61
CA GLU A 518 -11.19 0.82 27.51
C GLU A 518 -12.48 0.84 26.66
N GLU A 519 -13.66 0.93 27.29
CA GLU A 519 -14.94 1.13 26.57
C GLU A 519 -14.94 2.43 25.76
N LEU A 520 -14.33 3.50 26.29
CA LEU A 520 -14.19 4.77 25.58
C LEU A 520 -13.21 4.67 24.40
N LEU A 521 -12.10 3.94 24.55
CA LEU A 521 -11.16 3.66 23.46
C LEU A 521 -11.87 2.94 22.30
N ALA A 522 -12.59 1.86 22.61
CA ALA A 522 -13.35 1.11 21.61
C ALA A 522 -14.39 2.00 20.90
N GLN A 523 -14.99 2.98 21.59
CA GLN A 523 -15.91 3.93 20.97
C GLN A 523 -15.21 4.89 20.00
N TYR A 524 -14.02 5.41 20.32
CA TYR A 524 -13.21 6.18 19.37
C TYR A 524 -12.76 5.33 18.17
N GLU A 525 -12.23 4.12 18.41
CA GLU A 525 -11.81 3.18 17.36
C GLU A 525 -12.97 2.72 16.45
N SER A 526 -14.22 2.82 16.91
CA SER A 526 -15.41 2.41 16.14
C SER A 526 -15.94 3.47 15.17
N PHE A 527 -15.62 4.75 15.37
CA PHE A 527 -16.13 5.90 14.59
C PHE A 527 -17.67 6.07 14.53
N ASN A 528 -18.44 5.28 15.29
CA ASN A 528 -19.91 5.25 15.21
C ASN A 528 -20.65 6.33 16.04
N PHE A 529 -19.95 6.96 16.99
CA PHE A 529 -20.52 7.93 17.92
C PHE A 529 -20.00 9.33 17.63
N ASP A 530 -20.80 10.38 17.87
CA ASP A 530 -20.35 11.77 17.73
C ASP A 530 -19.14 12.06 18.63
N ARG A 531 -18.06 12.55 18.02
CA ARG A 531 -16.83 12.95 18.69
C ARG A 531 -17.08 13.90 19.85
N THR A 532 -18.01 14.85 19.74
CA THR A 532 -18.26 15.83 20.82
C THR A 532 -18.85 15.19 22.08
N MET A 533 -19.50 14.03 21.95
CA MET A 533 -20.01 13.23 23.07
C MET A 533 -18.89 12.38 23.70
N LEU A 534 -18.01 11.80 22.88
CA LEU A 534 -16.85 11.03 23.35
C LEU A 534 -15.83 11.93 24.09
N ASP A 535 -15.57 13.13 23.58
CA ASP A 535 -14.69 14.12 24.22
C ASP A 535 -15.20 14.48 25.62
N LYS A 536 -16.51 14.65 25.81
CA LYS A 536 -17.11 14.88 27.14
C LYS A 536 -16.98 13.69 28.10
N ARG A 537 -17.01 12.44 27.62
CA ARG A 537 -16.76 11.27 28.48
C ARG A 537 -15.27 11.18 28.87
N TYR A 538 -14.36 11.52 27.94
CA TYR A 538 -12.92 11.58 28.20
C TYR A 538 -12.60 12.57 29.33
N ASP A 539 -13.16 13.78 29.26
CA ASP A 539 -12.94 14.86 30.23
C ASP A 539 -13.49 14.56 31.64
N VAL A 540 -14.35 13.54 31.78
CA VAL A 540 -14.85 13.05 33.09
C VAL A 540 -13.97 11.91 33.64
N ILE A 541 -13.63 10.92 32.81
CA ILE A 541 -12.96 9.68 33.26
C ILE A 541 -11.47 9.93 33.57
N VAL A 542 -10.76 10.67 32.72
CA VAL A 542 -9.30 10.78 32.80
C VAL A 542 -8.79 11.59 33.99
N PRO A 543 -9.41 12.73 34.39
CA PRO A 543 -8.95 13.46 35.57
C PRO A 543 -9.07 12.65 36.86
N GLU A 544 -10.16 11.90 37.04
CA GLU A 544 -10.35 11.04 38.22
C GLU A 544 -9.33 9.89 38.23
N LEU A 545 -9.14 9.21 37.10
CA LEU A 545 -8.19 8.11 36.99
C LEU A 545 -6.74 8.58 37.19
N ARG A 546 -6.36 9.74 36.65
CA ARG A 546 -5.03 10.35 36.85
C ARG A 546 -4.78 10.66 38.33
N ALA A 547 -5.75 11.26 39.03
CA ALA A 547 -5.61 11.59 40.44
C ALA A 547 -5.37 10.35 41.33
N LEU A 548 -5.93 9.19 40.96
CA LEU A 548 -5.68 7.91 41.64
C LEU A 548 -4.33 7.27 41.25
N MET A 549 -3.83 7.51 40.03
CA MET A 549 -2.54 6.99 39.56
C MET A 549 -1.34 7.81 40.06
N GLU A 550 -1.53 9.10 40.36
CA GLU A 550 -0.50 10.02 40.83
C GLU A 550 -0.34 10.06 42.37
N ASP A 551 -1.04 9.21 43.15
CA ASP A 551 -0.83 9.15 44.61
C ASP A 551 0.58 8.68 44.95
N SER A 552 1.38 9.62 45.45
CA SER A 552 2.79 9.45 45.80
C SER A 552 3.06 8.58 47.03
N ASP A 553 2.05 8.20 47.82
CA ASP A 553 2.28 7.44 49.05
C ASP A 553 2.50 5.94 48.81
N SER A 554 3.58 5.39 49.39
CA SER A 554 3.92 3.96 49.27
C SER A 554 2.86 2.99 49.78
N ILE A 555 1.92 3.43 50.63
CA ILE A 555 0.85 2.57 51.15
C ILE A 555 -0.30 2.40 50.15
N PHE A 556 -0.61 3.43 49.35
CA PHE A 556 -1.76 3.46 48.45
C PHE A 556 -1.40 3.45 46.97
N LYS A 557 -0.09 3.45 46.64
CA LYS A 557 0.41 3.29 45.28
C LYS A 557 -0.32 2.15 44.54
N PRO A 558 -0.84 2.38 43.33
CA PRO A 558 -1.49 1.33 42.53
C PRO A 558 -0.56 0.16 42.19
N ASP A 559 -1.16 -1.00 41.90
CA ASP A 559 -0.43 -2.17 41.42
C ASP A 559 0.22 -1.84 40.05
N GLN A 560 1.45 -2.31 39.79
CA GLN A 560 2.18 -1.97 38.56
C GLN A 560 1.39 -2.33 37.29
N ILE A 561 0.61 -3.41 37.33
CA ILE A 561 -0.30 -3.84 36.26
C ILE A 561 -1.35 -2.76 35.92
N ASP A 562 -1.92 -2.11 36.93
CA ASP A 562 -2.93 -1.05 36.73
C ASP A 562 -2.28 0.21 36.13
N ILE A 563 -1.04 0.53 36.53
CA ILE A 563 -0.23 1.64 35.99
C ILE A 563 0.14 1.39 34.52
N ASP A 564 0.63 0.20 34.20
CA ASP A 564 0.99 -0.20 32.84
C ASP A 564 -0.25 -0.19 31.93
N SER A 565 -1.39 -0.69 32.42
CA SER A 565 -2.67 -0.65 31.71
C SER A 565 -3.14 0.79 31.44
N TYR A 566 -3.00 1.71 32.40
CA TYR A 566 -3.32 3.12 32.19
C TYR A 566 -2.42 3.76 31.14
N ASN A 567 -1.12 3.47 31.16
CA ASN A 567 -0.16 4.01 30.21
C ASN A 567 -0.44 3.50 28.78
N ASP A 568 -0.75 2.21 28.59
CA ASP A 568 -1.17 1.65 27.29
C ASP A 568 -2.45 2.33 26.79
N LEU A 569 -3.53 2.28 27.59
CA LEU A 569 -4.82 2.87 27.21
C LEU A 569 -4.72 4.38 26.94
N SER A 570 -3.90 5.10 27.69
CA SER A 570 -3.70 6.55 27.49
C SER A 570 -2.99 6.87 26.18
N ASN A 571 -1.96 6.10 25.83
CA ASN A 571 -1.28 6.25 24.53
C ASN A 571 -2.20 5.86 23.37
N ARG A 572 -2.94 4.76 23.50
CA ARG A 572 -3.89 4.28 22.48
C ARG A 572 -5.06 5.23 22.28
N ILE A 573 -5.65 5.79 23.34
CA ILE A 573 -6.72 6.81 23.20
C ILE A 573 -6.19 8.09 22.56
N LYS A 574 -4.97 8.52 22.89
CA LYS A 574 -4.38 9.70 22.25
C LYS A 574 -4.24 9.52 20.74
N ASP A 575 -3.78 8.35 20.30
CA ASP A 575 -3.70 7.97 18.89
C ASP A 575 -5.08 7.85 18.23
N ALA A 576 -6.01 7.09 18.84
CA ALA A 576 -7.38 6.92 18.35
C ALA A 576 -8.14 8.25 18.23
N LYS A 577 -7.97 9.17 19.18
CA LYS A 577 -8.57 10.52 19.15
C LYS A 577 -7.97 11.40 18.05
N SER A 578 -6.67 11.27 17.76
CA SER A 578 -6.05 11.95 16.60
C SER A 578 -6.62 11.40 15.29
N LYS A 579 -6.64 10.08 15.12
CA LYS A 579 -7.19 9.40 13.94
C LYS A 579 -8.67 9.73 13.72
N TYR A 580 -9.46 9.80 14.79
CA TYR A 580 -10.85 10.28 14.71
C TYR A 580 -10.87 11.73 14.20
N ALA A 581 -10.09 12.63 14.78
CA ALA A 581 -10.09 14.04 14.38
C ALA A 581 -9.78 14.21 12.89
N ASP A 582 -8.71 13.58 12.40
CA ASP A 582 -8.29 13.65 11.00
C ASP A 582 -9.38 13.12 10.04
N PHE A 583 -10.02 11.99 10.40
CA PHE A 583 -11.14 11.43 9.64
C PHE A 583 -12.37 12.34 9.65
N ASP A 584 -12.79 12.85 10.81
CA ASP A 584 -14.01 13.63 10.96
C ASP A 584 -13.92 14.99 10.24
N ASP A 585 -12.75 15.62 10.24
CA ASP A 585 -12.53 16.87 9.53
C ASP A 585 -12.42 16.66 8.01
N ALA A 586 -11.82 15.56 7.55
CA ALA A 586 -11.86 15.15 6.14
C ALA A 586 -13.28 14.76 5.68
N ARG A 587 -14.04 14.05 6.51
CA ARG A 587 -15.46 13.69 6.29
C ARG A 587 -16.35 14.93 6.18
N LYS A 588 -16.20 15.92 7.08
CA LYS A 588 -16.89 17.21 6.98
C LYS A 588 -16.53 17.93 5.68
N SER A 589 -15.24 17.93 5.31
CA SER A 589 -14.75 18.53 4.08
C SER A 589 -15.43 17.92 2.85
N LEU A 590 -15.44 16.57 2.74
CA LEU A 590 -16.17 15.84 1.70
C LEU A 590 -17.65 16.26 1.64
N LEU A 591 -18.35 16.23 2.78
CA LEU A 591 -19.78 16.60 2.90
C LEU A 591 -20.04 18.12 2.74
N SER A 592 -19.01 18.93 2.56
CA SER A 592 -19.09 20.37 2.27
C SER A 592 -18.76 20.73 0.81
N SER A 593 -18.19 19.79 0.05
CA SER A 593 -17.84 19.95 -1.38
C SER A 593 -19.04 20.45 -2.19
N LYS A 594 -18.81 21.46 -3.02
CA LYS A 594 -19.84 22.05 -3.89
C LYS A 594 -19.62 21.71 -5.37
N THR A 595 -18.39 21.37 -5.75
CA THR A 595 -18.06 20.91 -7.09
C THR A 595 -17.74 19.41 -7.12
N PHE A 596 -17.86 18.80 -8.28
CA PHE A 596 -17.54 17.38 -8.48
C PHE A 596 -16.04 17.12 -8.31
N GLU A 597 -15.22 18.07 -8.74
CA GLU A 597 -13.76 18.05 -8.67
C GLU A 597 -13.28 18.09 -7.22
N GLU A 598 -13.82 19.00 -6.39
CA GLU A 598 -13.62 19.00 -4.93
C GLU A 598 -14.04 17.67 -4.30
N TYR A 599 -15.25 17.20 -4.64
CA TYR A 599 -15.82 15.97 -4.09
C TYR A 599 -14.94 14.76 -4.41
N ILE A 600 -14.48 14.61 -5.65
CA ILE A 600 -13.60 13.49 -6.07
C ILE A 600 -12.21 13.61 -5.45
N ALA A 601 -11.64 14.81 -5.33
CA ALA A 601 -10.36 15.01 -4.65
C ALA A 601 -10.43 14.56 -3.18
N MET A 602 -11.45 15.03 -2.44
CA MET A 602 -11.68 14.64 -1.05
C MET A 602 -12.03 13.15 -0.91
N ALA A 603 -12.84 12.60 -1.81
CA ALA A 603 -13.22 11.19 -1.78
C ALA A 603 -12.02 10.26 -2.02
N LYS A 604 -11.09 10.63 -2.91
CA LYS A 604 -9.85 9.88 -3.11
C LYS A 604 -8.95 9.96 -1.88
N LEU A 605 -8.71 11.15 -1.35
CA LEU A 605 -7.90 11.35 -0.14
C LEU A 605 -8.43 10.54 1.04
N LEU A 606 -9.75 10.48 1.22
CA LEU A 606 -10.40 9.62 2.23
C LEU A 606 -10.31 8.13 1.91
N ASN A 607 -10.45 7.72 0.66
CA ASN A 607 -10.37 6.31 0.26
C ASN A 607 -8.96 5.73 0.43
N ASP A 608 -7.94 6.55 0.26
CA ASP A 608 -6.52 6.14 0.27
C ASP A 608 -5.89 6.31 1.68
N ASN A 609 -6.59 6.93 2.63
CA ASN A 609 -6.12 7.13 4.00
C ASN A 609 -6.39 5.88 4.87
N PRO A 610 -5.35 5.26 5.47
CA PRO A 610 -5.48 4.01 6.23
C PRO A 610 -6.24 4.16 7.56
N ASN A 611 -6.46 5.39 8.05
CA ASN A 611 -7.19 5.67 9.29
C ASN A 611 -8.72 5.71 9.09
N VAL A 612 -9.22 5.53 7.86
CA VAL A 612 -10.65 5.63 7.52
C VAL A 612 -11.37 4.28 7.72
N PRO A 613 -12.57 4.25 8.34
CA PRO A 613 -13.31 3.00 8.57
C PRO A 613 -13.60 2.23 7.28
N ALA A 614 -13.33 0.93 7.27
CA ALA A 614 -13.49 0.09 6.07
C ALA A 614 -14.90 0.11 5.45
N ASP A 615 -15.96 0.28 6.24
CA ASP A 615 -17.33 0.46 5.73
C ASP A 615 -17.51 1.80 5.00
N PHE A 616 -16.92 2.88 5.53
CA PHE A 616 -16.92 4.19 4.91
C PHE A 616 -16.11 4.19 3.60
N THR A 617 -14.91 3.60 3.62
CA THR A 617 -14.11 3.38 2.40
C THR A 617 -14.90 2.59 1.37
N LYS A 618 -15.53 1.46 1.75
CA LYS A 618 -16.37 0.64 0.85
C LYS A 618 -17.55 1.41 0.24
N LYS A 619 -18.13 2.40 0.95
CA LYS A 619 -19.16 3.30 0.40
C LYS A 619 -18.55 4.27 -0.61
N LEU A 620 -17.40 4.87 -0.31
CA LEU A 620 -16.68 5.74 -1.24
C LEU A 620 -16.18 5.01 -2.49
N SER A 621 -15.59 3.82 -2.39
CA SER A 621 -15.06 3.09 -3.54
C SER A 621 -16.15 2.77 -4.57
N LYS A 622 -17.39 2.49 -4.13
CA LYS A 622 -18.54 2.33 -5.04
C LYS A 622 -18.79 3.58 -5.90
N ILE A 623 -18.61 4.76 -5.33
CA ILE A 623 -18.81 6.05 -6.02
C ILE A 623 -17.60 6.36 -6.89
N LEU A 624 -16.38 6.17 -6.38
CA LEU A 624 -15.13 6.40 -7.12
C LEU A 624 -15.03 5.51 -8.37
N ASN A 625 -15.49 4.26 -8.30
CA ASN A 625 -15.58 3.37 -9.47
C ASN A 625 -16.51 3.91 -10.57
N GLN A 626 -17.45 4.79 -10.24
CA GLN A 626 -18.36 5.45 -11.19
C GLN A 626 -17.85 6.81 -11.68
N THR A 627 -16.63 7.24 -11.33
CA THR A 627 -16.09 8.57 -11.72
C THR A 627 -16.21 8.84 -13.22
N GLN A 628 -15.91 7.86 -14.08
CA GLN A 628 -16.02 8.03 -15.53
C GLN A 628 -17.47 8.09 -16.01
N ALA A 629 -18.38 7.31 -15.41
CA ALA A 629 -19.81 7.34 -15.73
C ALA A 629 -20.47 8.65 -15.28
N ILE A 630 -19.99 9.25 -14.19
CA ILE A 630 -20.41 10.59 -13.73
C ILE A 630 -19.94 11.66 -14.72
N LYS A 631 -18.68 11.58 -15.20
CA LYS A 631 -18.12 12.50 -16.20
C LYS A 631 -18.84 12.44 -17.55
N THR A 632 -19.21 11.25 -18.03
CA THR A 632 -19.99 11.13 -19.28
C THR A 632 -21.44 11.55 -19.06
N GLY A 633 -22.06 11.18 -17.94
CA GLY A 633 -23.39 11.63 -17.55
C GLY A 633 -24.44 11.39 -18.64
N GLN A 634 -25.16 12.45 -19.02
CA GLN A 634 -26.15 12.41 -20.10
C GLN A 634 -25.58 11.93 -21.45
N LEU A 635 -24.28 12.15 -21.74
CA LEU A 635 -23.67 11.86 -23.04
C LEU A 635 -23.73 10.37 -23.39
N ALA A 636 -23.70 9.50 -22.37
CA ALA A 636 -23.83 8.04 -22.53
C ALA A 636 -25.19 7.61 -23.12
N ASN A 637 -26.22 8.47 -23.08
CA ASN A 637 -27.51 8.21 -23.73
C ASN A 637 -27.45 8.41 -25.25
N TYR A 638 -26.45 9.11 -25.79
CA TYR A 638 -26.39 9.54 -27.18
C TYR A 638 -25.44 8.69 -28.02
N ALA A 639 -24.16 8.60 -27.62
CA ALA A 639 -23.14 7.83 -28.32
C ALA A 639 -22.10 7.24 -27.36
N ASP A 640 -21.18 6.43 -27.89
CA ASP A 640 -20.05 5.92 -27.09
C ASP A 640 -19.00 7.01 -26.78
N ALA A 641 -18.07 6.71 -25.87
CA ALA A 641 -17.08 7.67 -25.41
C ALA A 641 -16.21 8.25 -26.55
N SER A 642 -15.81 7.41 -27.51
CA SER A 642 -14.96 7.80 -28.65
C SER A 642 -15.69 8.74 -29.61
N ALA A 643 -16.98 8.46 -29.89
CA ALA A 643 -17.84 9.31 -30.69
C ALA A 643 -18.18 10.63 -29.97
N VAL A 644 -18.40 10.59 -28.65
CA VAL A 644 -18.62 11.80 -27.83
C VAL A 644 -17.38 12.70 -27.85
N GLU A 645 -16.18 12.14 -27.69
CA GLU A 645 -14.92 12.89 -27.73
C GLU A 645 -14.70 13.56 -29.09
N ASN A 646 -15.00 12.88 -30.20
CA ASN A 646 -14.74 13.39 -31.54
C ASN A 646 -15.90 14.23 -32.14
N ALA A 647 -17.04 14.36 -31.46
CA ALA A 647 -18.23 15.04 -32.00
C ALA A 647 -17.96 16.48 -32.47
N PHE A 648 -17.07 17.23 -31.81
CA PHE A 648 -16.71 18.60 -32.19
C PHE A 648 -15.96 18.70 -33.52
N ARG A 649 -15.42 17.58 -34.04
CA ARG A 649 -14.73 17.51 -35.34
C ARG A 649 -15.70 17.26 -36.51
N ILE A 650 -16.97 16.95 -36.24
CA ILE A 650 -17.95 16.51 -37.26
C ILE A 650 -18.66 17.69 -37.94
N GLY A 651 -17.93 18.35 -38.84
CA GLY A 651 -18.49 19.38 -39.74
C GLY A 651 -19.47 18.80 -40.76
N GLU A 652 -19.06 17.77 -41.49
CA GLU A 652 -19.91 16.89 -42.32
C GLU A 652 -19.44 15.45 -42.12
N PHE A 653 -20.26 14.47 -42.51
CA PHE A 653 -19.84 13.07 -42.53
C PHE A 653 -18.95 12.76 -43.74
N SER A 654 -18.12 11.73 -43.63
CA SER A 654 -17.10 11.42 -44.62
C SER A 654 -17.69 10.98 -45.97
N ARG A 655 -17.14 11.57 -47.02
CA ARG A 655 -17.26 11.12 -48.41
C ARG A 655 -16.27 9.97 -48.63
N ALA A 656 -16.66 8.97 -49.40
CA ALA A 656 -15.83 7.82 -49.70
C ALA A 656 -15.85 7.49 -51.20
N VAL A 657 -14.67 7.52 -51.83
CA VAL A 657 -14.46 6.91 -53.15
C VAL A 657 -14.26 5.41 -52.93
N VAL A 658 -15.35 4.66 -53.02
CA VAL A 658 -15.36 3.20 -52.84
C VAL A 658 -15.11 2.50 -54.18
N LYS A 659 -14.48 1.32 -54.18
CA LYS A 659 -14.28 0.50 -55.38
C LYS A 659 -15.22 -0.70 -55.36
N LEU A 660 -16.28 -0.68 -56.16
CA LEU A 660 -17.22 -1.81 -56.26
C LEU A 660 -16.51 -3.13 -56.64
N PRO A 661 -16.89 -4.26 -56.02
CA PRO A 661 -16.67 -5.58 -56.59
C PRO A 661 -17.26 -5.68 -58.00
N GLN A 662 -16.54 -6.30 -58.95
CA GLN A 662 -16.98 -6.35 -60.36
C GLN A 662 -18.37 -7.00 -60.53
N LEU A 663 -18.66 -8.05 -59.75
CA LEU A 663 -19.97 -8.72 -59.71
C LEU A 663 -21.14 -7.86 -59.17
N LEU A 664 -20.85 -6.65 -58.66
CA LEU A 664 -21.85 -5.66 -58.30
C LEU A 664 -21.87 -4.46 -59.25
N GLY A 665 -20.73 -4.05 -59.81
CA GLY A 665 -20.61 -2.81 -60.58
C GLY A 665 -20.48 -2.94 -62.11
N ASP A 666 -20.23 -4.15 -62.63
CA ASP A 666 -19.79 -4.39 -64.01
C ASP A 666 -20.47 -5.64 -64.64
N VAL A 667 -21.76 -5.87 -64.32
CA VAL A 667 -22.52 -7.00 -64.88
C VAL A 667 -23.38 -6.54 -66.06
N HIS A 668 -23.01 -7.00 -67.26
CA HIS A 668 -23.72 -6.73 -68.51
C HIS A 668 -24.71 -7.84 -68.84
N ILE A 669 -25.86 -7.48 -69.42
CA ILE A 669 -26.89 -8.43 -69.85
C ILE A 669 -26.86 -8.55 -71.37
N TYR A 670 -26.82 -9.80 -71.83
CA TYR A 670 -26.90 -10.20 -73.22
C TYR A 670 -28.09 -11.15 -73.42
N VAL A 671 -28.62 -11.20 -74.63
CA VAL A 671 -29.75 -12.07 -75.01
C VAL A 671 -29.33 -12.92 -76.21
N ARG A 672 -29.50 -14.23 -76.08
CA ARG A 672 -29.37 -15.23 -77.15
C ARG A 672 -30.46 -15.08 -78.21
N GLU A 673 -30.24 -15.63 -79.41
CA GLU A 673 -31.25 -15.57 -80.49
C GLU A 673 -32.52 -16.34 -80.12
N ASN A 674 -32.41 -17.32 -79.22
CA ASN A 674 -33.55 -18.05 -78.61
C ASN A 674 -34.21 -17.32 -77.42
N GLY A 675 -33.83 -16.08 -77.12
CA GLY A 675 -34.39 -15.27 -76.03
C GLY A 675 -33.81 -15.52 -74.63
N LYS A 676 -32.93 -16.53 -74.45
CA LYS A 676 -32.27 -16.79 -73.15
C LYS A 676 -31.32 -15.65 -72.77
N ARG A 677 -31.43 -15.14 -71.54
CA ARG A 677 -30.52 -14.14 -70.99
C ARG A 677 -29.19 -14.77 -70.55
N ILE A 678 -28.11 -14.03 -70.77
CA ILE A 678 -26.74 -14.30 -70.31
C ILE A 678 -26.29 -13.10 -69.49
N HIS A 679 -25.59 -13.37 -68.39
CA HIS A 679 -24.91 -12.35 -67.58
C HIS A 679 -23.40 -12.41 -67.86
N SER A 680 -22.80 -11.31 -68.27
CA SER A 680 -21.36 -11.18 -68.55
C SER A 680 -20.70 -10.29 -67.52
N LEU A 681 -19.48 -10.63 -67.12
CA LEU A 681 -18.60 -9.73 -66.39
C LEU A 681 -17.83 -8.85 -67.39
N GLY A 682 -18.14 -7.56 -67.40
CA GLY A 682 -17.69 -6.60 -68.41
C GLY A 682 -18.33 -6.81 -69.79
N GLU A 683 -17.97 -5.94 -70.73
CA GLU A 683 -18.48 -5.98 -72.09
C GLU A 683 -17.91 -7.15 -72.91
N ALA A 684 -18.76 -7.73 -73.77
CA ALA A 684 -18.35 -8.68 -74.79
C ALA A 684 -17.36 -8.04 -75.78
N VAL A 685 -16.23 -8.71 -76.02
CA VAL A 685 -15.27 -8.30 -77.05
C VAL A 685 -15.74 -8.84 -78.40
N GLU A 686 -16.27 -7.97 -79.23
CA GLU A 686 -16.73 -8.29 -80.58
C GLU A 686 -15.62 -8.04 -81.63
N ARG A 687 -15.51 -8.94 -82.61
CA ARG A 687 -14.69 -8.79 -83.82
C ARG A 687 -15.51 -9.24 -85.02
N GLU A 688 -15.43 -8.50 -86.11
CA GLU A 688 -16.13 -8.81 -87.35
C GLU A 688 -15.11 -8.95 -88.49
N ASN A 689 -15.04 -10.14 -89.08
CA ASN A 689 -14.22 -10.43 -90.25
C ASN A 689 -15.14 -10.44 -91.48
N LYS A 690 -14.74 -9.79 -92.57
CA LYS A 690 -15.50 -9.73 -93.84
C LYS A 690 -14.63 -10.18 -95.01
N TRP A 691 -15.24 -10.83 -95.98
CA TRP A 691 -14.64 -11.25 -97.25
C TRP A 691 -15.71 -11.19 -98.36
N ASP A 692 -15.30 -11.31 -99.62
CA ASP A 692 -16.15 -11.00 -100.79
C ASP A 692 -17.41 -11.88 -100.98
N SER A 693 -17.60 -12.90 -100.14
CA SER A 693 -18.75 -13.82 -100.16
C SER A 693 -19.36 -14.08 -98.78
N GLY A 694 -19.01 -13.29 -97.76
CA GLY A 694 -19.55 -13.47 -96.42
C GLY A 694 -18.85 -12.72 -95.28
N SER A 695 -19.26 -13.03 -94.06
CA SER A 695 -18.70 -12.49 -92.82
C SER A 695 -18.76 -13.47 -91.65
N GLU A 696 -17.85 -13.29 -90.69
CA GLU A 696 -17.86 -13.95 -89.38
C GLU A 696 -17.89 -12.86 -88.30
N THR A 697 -18.94 -12.82 -87.47
CA THR A 697 -18.91 -12.10 -86.19
C THR A 697 -18.46 -13.06 -85.09
N MET A 698 -17.42 -12.70 -84.35
CA MET A 698 -16.96 -13.39 -83.15
C MET A 698 -17.22 -12.51 -81.91
N GLN A 699 -17.92 -13.03 -80.90
CA GLN A 699 -18.14 -12.35 -79.62
C GLN A 699 -17.57 -13.19 -78.48
N ARG A 700 -16.55 -12.66 -77.79
CA ARG A 700 -15.98 -13.29 -76.59
C ARG A 700 -16.62 -12.66 -75.34
N VAL A 701 -17.20 -13.51 -74.49
CA VAL A 701 -18.02 -13.10 -73.34
C VAL A 701 -17.53 -13.81 -72.08
N ASN A 702 -17.39 -13.08 -70.97
CA ASN A 702 -17.06 -13.67 -69.67
C ASN A 702 -18.36 -14.03 -68.94
N GLU A 703 -19.00 -15.10 -69.39
CA GLU A 703 -20.29 -15.56 -68.89
C GLU A 703 -20.18 -15.99 -67.42
N ILE A 704 -20.97 -15.34 -66.56
CA ILE A 704 -21.03 -15.60 -65.12
C ILE A 704 -21.88 -16.85 -64.92
N VAL A 705 -21.33 -17.89 -64.29
CA VAL A 705 -22.02 -19.15 -64.02
C VAL A 705 -22.51 -19.26 -62.57
N GLU A 706 -23.35 -20.25 -62.31
CA GLU A 706 -23.86 -20.57 -60.97
C GLU A 706 -22.70 -20.94 -60.04
N GLY A 707 -22.44 -20.10 -59.04
CA GLY A 707 -21.20 -20.11 -58.23
C GLY A 707 -20.33 -18.84 -58.38
N GLY A 708 -20.63 -17.99 -59.36
CA GLY A 708 -20.03 -16.65 -59.53
C GLY A 708 -18.64 -16.60 -60.16
N THR A 709 -18.15 -17.73 -60.68
CA THR A 709 -16.99 -17.76 -61.57
C THR A 709 -17.39 -17.30 -62.98
N THR A 710 -16.40 -16.87 -63.76
CA THR A 710 -16.59 -16.44 -65.16
C THR A 710 -15.97 -17.46 -66.12
N ASN A 711 -16.78 -17.96 -67.05
CA ASN A 711 -16.30 -18.77 -68.16
C ASN A 711 -16.21 -17.90 -69.42
N THR A 712 -15.04 -17.85 -70.04
CA THR A 712 -14.87 -17.13 -71.32
C THR A 712 -15.44 -17.98 -72.46
N VAL A 713 -16.68 -17.67 -72.84
CA VAL A 713 -17.41 -18.33 -73.93
C VAL A 713 -17.25 -17.53 -75.22
N LEU A 714 -17.09 -18.24 -76.34
CA LEU A 714 -16.96 -17.65 -77.67
C LEU A 714 -18.20 -17.97 -78.51
N TYR A 715 -19.00 -16.94 -78.75
CA TYR A 715 -20.13 -16.97 -79.67
C TYR A 715 -19.63 -16.58 -81.06
N ARG A 716 -20.13 -17.25 -82.11
CA ARG A 716 -19.77 -16.98 -83.51
C ARG A 716 -21.00 -17.04 -84.38
N LYS A 717 -21.10 -16.14 -85.34
CA LYS A 717 -22.12 -16.16 -86.39
C LYS A 717 -21.46 -15.99 -87.74
N HIS A 718 -21.64 -16.97 -88.62
CA HIS A 718 -21.19 -16.96 -90.01
C HIS A 718 -22.37 -16.61 -90.90
N GLN A 719 -22.17 -15.69 -91.83
CA GLN A 719 -23.12 -15.33 -92.88
C GLN A 719 -22.39 -15.47 -94.21
N ILE A 720 -22.87 -16.35 -95.09
CA ILE A 720 -22.30 -16.62 -96.41
C ILE A 720 -23.41 -16.34 -97.43
N ASP A 721 -23.08 -15.65 -98.52
CA ASP A 721 -24.07 -15.25 -99.50
C ASP A 721 -24.75 -16.47 -100.15
N GLY A 722 -26.09 -16.44 -100.18
CA GLY A 722 -26.92 -17.55 -100.64
C GLY A 722 -27.10 -18.72 -99.65
N GLN A 723 -26.52 -18.66 -98.45
CA GLN A 723 -26.71 -19.68 -97.39
C GLN A 723 -27.46 -19.14 -96.17
N ILE A 724 -28.11 -20.04 -95.43
CA ILE A 724 -28.70 -19.70 -94.12
C ILE A 724 -27.53 -19.45 -93.13
N PRO A 725 -27.52 -18.32 -92.40
CA PRO A 725 -26.47 -18.05 -91.42
C PRO A 725 -26.35 -19.15 -90.35
N THR A 726 -25.13 -19.49 -89.97
CA THR A 726 -24.84 -20.55 -88.99
C THR A 726 -24.17 -20.00 -87.73
N GLY A 727 -24.48 -20.60 -86.58
CA GLY A 727 -24.03 -20.12 -85.26
C GLY A 727 -25.02 -19.13 -84.60
N GLU A 728 -24.54 -18.37 -83.63
CA GLU A 728 -25.33 -17.47 -82.77
C GLU A 728 -24.57 -16.16 -82.49
N LYS A 729 -25.24 -15.02 -82.62
CA LYS A 729 -24.79 -13.70 -82.16
C LYS A 729 -25.66 -13.25 -80.99
N LEU A 730 -25.04 -12.70 -79.95
CA LEU A 730 -25.73 -12.14 -78.81
C LEU A 730 -26.15 -10.69 -79.03
N PHE A 731 -27.36 -10.36 -78.61
CA PHE A 731 -27.88 -9.00 -78.54
C PHE A 731 -27.54 -8.38 -77.18
N LYS A 732 -26.85 -7.23 -77.19
CA LYS A 732 -26.50 -6.49 -75.98
C LYS A 732 -27.70 -5.70 -75.46
N LEU A 733 -28.15 -5.99 -74.22
CA LEU A 733 -29.09 -5.11 -73.50
C LEU A 733 -28.37 -4.02 -72.69
N GLY A 734 -27.07 -4.21 -72.43
CA GLY A 734 -26.21 -3.24 -71.73
C GLY A 734 -25.99 -3.59 -70.26
N LEU A 735 -25.46 -2.63 -69.50
CA LEU A 735 -25.21 -2.77 -68.06
C LEU A 735 -26.52 -3.03 -67.29
N SER A 736 -26.51 -3.98 -66.34
CA SER A 736 -27.70 -4.34 -65.55
C SER A 736 -28.26 -3.17 -64.74
N ALA A 737 -29.56 -3.21 -64.43
CA ALA A 737 -30.21 -2.20 -63.60
C ALA A 737 -29.56 -2.13 -62.21
N GLU A 738 -29.25 -3.29 -61.63
CA GLU A 738 -28.51 -3.44 -60.39
C GLU A 738 -27.11 -2.78 -60.46
N SER A 739 -26.33 -3.02 -61.51
CA SER A 739 -24.98 -2.45 -61.62
C SER A 739 -25.01 -0.93 -61.83
N LYS A 740 -25.98 -0.42 -62.60
CA LYS A 740 -26.23 1.03 -62.71
C LYS A 740 -26.57 1.64 -61.36
N PHE A 741 -27.50 1.01 -60.62
CA PHE A 741 -27.90 1.47 -59.29
C PHE A 741 -26.73 1.46 -58.29
N ALA A 742 -25.85 0.46 -58.32
CA ALA A 742 -24.66 0.46 -57.46
C ALA A 742 -23.66 1.58 -57.81
N GLN A 743 -23.52 1.95 -59.09
CA GLN A 743 -22.72 3.10 -59.51
C GLN A 743 -23.33 4.43 -59.00
N GLU A 744 -24.65 4.59 -59.05
CA GLU A 744 -25.35 5.75 -58.47
C GLU A 744 -25.17 5.84 -56.94
N VAL A 745 -25.35 4.72 -56.22
CA VAL A 745 -25.11 4.61 -54.77
C VAL A 745 -23.69 5.05 -54.41
N LEU A 746 -22.69 4.68 -55.22
CA LEU A 746 -21.31 5.13 -55.02
C LEU A 746 -21.08 6.60 -55.35
N ASN A 747 -21.76 7.14 -56.36
CA ASN A 747 -21.69 8.57 -56.65
C ASN A 747 -22.21 9.40 -55.47
N ILE A 748 -23.30 8.96 -54.81
CA ILE A 748 -23.81 9.58 -53.58
C ILE A 748 -22.80 9.44 -52.42
N ALA A 749 -22.17 8.26 -52.27
CA ALA A 749 -21.12 8.06 -51.26
C ALA A 749 -19.91 9.00 -51.45
N ALA A 750 -19.58 9.33 -52.70
CA ALA A 750 -18.46 10.22 -53.05
C ALA A 750 -18.82 11.72 -53.02
N GLN A 751 -20.06 12.09 -53.40
CA GLN A 751 -20.52 13.49 -53.47
C GLN A 751 -21.07 14.01 -52.15
N ASP A 752 -21.83 13.20 -51.41
CA ASP A 752 -22.51 13.60 -50.19
C ASP A 752 -21.94 12.87 -48.97
N SER A 753 -22.28 11.60 -48.73
CA SER A 753 -21.71 10.79 -47.64
C SER A 753 -22.07 9.30 -47.70
N LEU A 754 -21.30 8.45 -47.01
CA LEU A 754 -21.62 7.01 -46.87
C LEU A 754 -22.98 6.73 -46.23
N ILE A 755 -23.41 7.53 -45.25
CA ILE A 755 -24.68 7.33 -44.55
C ILE A 755 -25.89 7.63 -45.45
N GLU A 756 -25.81 8.66 -46.31
CA GLU A 756 -26.82 8.93 -47.35
C GLU A 756 -26.83 7.84 -48.44
N ALA A 757 -25.67 7.29 -48.80
CA ALA A 757 -25.60 6.19 -49.76
C ALA A 757 -26.35 4.93 -49.27
N ILE A 758 -26.37 4.67 -47.96
CA ILE A 758 -27.17 3.60 -47.36
C ILE A 758 -28.68 3.92 -47.40
N GLU A 759 -29.08 5.17 -47.11
CA GLU A 759 -30.47 5.60 -47.25
C GLU A 759 -30.99 5.43 -48.69
N TYR A 760 -30.19 5.84 -49.69
CA TYR A 760 -30.52 5.66 -51.10
C TYR A 760 -30.55 4.17 -51.49
N CYS A 761 -29.54 3.40 -51.06
CA CYS A 761 -29.46 1.96 -51.31
C CYS A 761 -30.70 1.22 -50.78
N ALA A 762 -31.09 1.45 -49.53
CA ALA A 762 -32.20 0.75 -48.89
C ALA A 762 -33.54 1.01 -49.59
N ASN A 763 -33.79 2.27 -49.97
CA ASN A 763 -35.03 2.71 -50.60
C ASN A 763 -35.09 2.45 -52.12
N GLY A 764 -34.01 1.97 -52.74
CA GLY A 764 -33.96 1.67 -54.18
C GLY A 764 -34.91 0.56 -54.64
N ASN A 765 -35.44 0.69 -55.85
CA ASN A 765 -36.31 -0.32 -56.47
C ASN A 765 -35.51 -1.31 -57.35
N VAL A 766 -34.64 -2.09 -56.71
CA VAL A 766 -33.85 -3.17 -57.34
C VAL A 766 -33.91 -4.45 -56.50
N ASN A 767 -33.38 -5.54 -57.05
CA ASN A 767 -33.34 -6.88 -56.43
C ASN A 767 -32.99 -6.84 -54.92
N PRO A 768 -33.87 -7.31 -54.01
CA PRO A 768 -33.66 -7.22 -52.56
C PRO A 768 -32.36 -7.89 -52.06
N VAL A 769 -31.92 -8.97 -52.72
CA VAL A 769 -30.66 -9.65 -52.40
C VAL A 769 -29.46 -8.82 -52.84
N PHE A 770 -29.58 -8.09 -53.97
CA PHE A 770 -28.55 -7.13 -54.39
C PHE A 770 -28.40 -5.99 -53.39
N LYS A 771 -29.52 -5.37 -52.98
CA LYS A 771 -29.52 -4.32 -51.94
C LYS A 771 -28.86 -4.79 -50.64
N LEU A 772 -29.19 -6.01 -50.20
CA LEU A 772 -28.63 -6.60 -48.98
C LEU A 772 -27.10 -6.75 -49.05
N ILE A 773 -26.58 -7.22 -50.19
CA ILE A 773 -25.14 -7.38 -50.40
C ILE A 773 -24.45 -6.01 -50.50
N LEU A 774 -25.07 -5.05 -51.18
CA LEU A 774 -24.54 -3.69 -51.34
C LEU A 774 -24.54 -2.91 -50.03
N GLU A 775 -25.63 -2.94 -49.25
CA GLU A 775 -25.68 -2.36 -47.90
C GLU A 775 -24.61 -2.96 -46.99
N LYS A 776 -24.44 -4.30 -46.99
CA LYS A 776 -23.38 -4.95 -46.22
C LYS A 776 -22.01 -4.38 -46.58
N TYR A 777 -21.72 -4.26 -47.87
CA TYR A 777 -20.45 -3.74 -48.36
C TYR A 777 -20.23 -2.25 -48.01
N LEU A 778 -21.30 -1.43 -47.99
CA LEU A 778 -21.27 -0.05 -47.53
C LEU A 778 -21.02 0.04 -46.02
N PHE A 779 -21.70 -0.77 -45.19
CA PHE A 779 -21.44 -0.85 -43.75
C PHE A 779 -20.00 -1.31 -43.46
N GLU A 780 -19.44 -2.24 -44.24
CA GLU A 780 -18.02 -2.61 -44.18
C GLU A 780 -17.08 -1.42 -44.51
N GLN A 781 -17.48 -0.48 -45.39
CA GLN A 781 -16.72 0.76 -45.59
C GLN A 781 -16.90 1.74 -44.42
N MET A 782 -18.12 1.94 -43.92
CA MET A 782 -18.37 2.78 -42.74
C MET A 782 -17.59 2.29 -41.51
N ARG A 783 -17.44 0.98 -41.34
CA ARG A 783 -16.67 0.38 -40.24
C ARG A 783 -15.17 0.65 -40.28
N LYS A 784 -14.60 1.10 -41.41
CA LYS A 784 -13.22 1.58 -41.49
C LYS A 784 -13.03 2.92 -40.77
N ASP A 785 -14.08 3.73 -40.73
CA ASP A 785 -14.12 5.01 -40.01
C ASP A 785 -15.53 5.24 -39.44
N PRO A 786 -15.88 4.59 -38.32
CA PRO A 786 -17.24 4.54 -37.81
C PRO A 786 -17.69 5.86 -37.15
N ILE A 787 -16.74 6.76 -36.85
CA ILE A 787 -16.98 8.10 -36.31
C ILE A 787 -17.33 9.04 -37.46
N PHE A 788 -16.40 9.27 -38.40
CA PHE A 788 -16.63 10.28 -39.44
C PHE A 788 -17.65 9.83 -40.48
N SER A 789 -17.88 8.52 -40.68
CA SER A 789 -18.98 8.05 -41.54
C SER A 789 -20.39 8.30 -40.97
N GLY A 790 -20.50 8.65 -39.68
CA GLY A 790 -21.78 8.89 -39.01
C GLY A 790 -22.40 7.66 -38.33
N LEU A 791 -21.80 6.47 -38.49
CA LEU A 791 -22.36 5.20 -38.00
C LEU A 791 -22.60 5.19 -36.48
N LEU A 792 -21.65 5.68 -35.68
CA LEU A 792 -21.78 5.69 -34.21
C LEU A 792 -22.76 6.74 -33.65
N TYR A 793 -23.25 7.65 -34.49
CA TYR A 793 -24.19 8.69 -34.08
C TYR A 793 -25.66 8.35 -34.40
N SER A 794 -25.95 7.30 -35.17
CA SER A 794 -27.32 6.81 -35.42
C SER A 794 -27.52 5.42 -34.81
N LYS A 795 -28.47 5.32 -33.88
CA LYS A 795 -28.90 4.05 -33.29
C LYS A 795 -29.63 3.21 -34.32
N THR A 796 -30.37 3.84 -35.23
CA THR A 796 -31.03 3.14 -36.34
C THR A 796 -30.01 2.52 -37.30
N ALA A 797 -28.93 3.23 -37.64
CA ALA A 797 -27.86 2.71 -38.50
C ALA A 797 -27.15 1.50 -37.87
N LEU A 798 -26.83 1.57 -36.57
CA LEU A 798 -26.25 0.44 -35.83
C LEU A 798 -27.19 -0.76 -35.70
N ALA A 799 -28.50 -0.54 -35.58
CA ALA A 799 -29.49 -1.61 -35.61
C ALA A 799 -29.63 -2.21 -37.02
N ARG A 800 -29.64 -1.36 -38.05
CA ARG A 800 -29.71 -1.74 -39.47
C ARG A 800 -28.52 -2.60 -39.87
N GLU A 801 -27.31 -2.19 -39.53
CA GLU A 801 -26.08 -2.95 -39.77
C GLU A 801 -26.17 -4.36 -39.18
N LYS A 802 -26.63 -4.51 -37.93
CA LYS A 802 -26.78 -5.82 -37.27
C LYS A 802 -27.78 -6.70 -38.02
N MET A 803 -28.87 -6.14 -38.52
CA MET A 803 -29.86 -6.87 -39.33
C MET A 803 -29.27 -7.26 -40.69
N VAL A 804 -28.66 -6.33 -41.42
CA VAL A 804 -27.97 -6.58 -42.70
C VAL A 804 -26.94 -7.70 -42.54
N ASN A 805 -26.05 -7.62 -41.55
CA ASN A 805 -25.04 -8.65 -41.28
C ASN A 805 -25.60 -10.01 -40.83
N LYS A 806 -26.78 -10.04 -40.19
CA LYS A 806 -27.49 -11.28 -39.85
C LYS A 806 -28.08 -11.94 -41.09
N HIS A 807 -28.78 -11.17 -41.92
CA HIS A 807 -29.52 -11.69 -43.08
C HIS A 807 -28.64 -11.89 -44.32
N ALA A 808 -27.48 -11.22 -44.43
CA ALA A 808 -26.49 -11.42 -45.49
C ALA A 808 -25.65 -12.71 -45.34
N ARG A 809 -25.84 -13.50 -44.27
CA ARG A 809 -25.11 -14.76 -44.06
C ARG A 809 -25.50 -15.79 -45.12
N GLY A 810 -24.50 -16.37 -45.78
CA GLY A 810 -24.70 -17.33 -46.87
C GLY A 810 -24.96 -16.70 -48.25
N PHE A 811 -24.98 -15.37 -48.36
CA PHE A 811 -25.00 -14.67 -49.65
C PHE A 811 -23.60 -14.20 -50.05
N SER A 812 -23.28 -14.43 -51.33
CA SER A 812 -22.04 -14.03 -52.01
C SER A 812 -22.33 -12.95 -53.06
N PHE A 813 -21.31 -12.26 -53.57
CA PHE A 813 -21.50 -11.16 -54.54
C PHE A 813 -22.24 -11.54 -55.84
N HIS A 814 -22.29 -12.83 -56.20
CA HIS A 814 -23.05 -13.33 -57.35
C HIS A 814 -24.49 -13.77 -57.00
N SER A 815 -24.85 -13.94 -55.72
CA SER A 815 -26.08 -14.63 -55.33
C SER A 815 -27.35 -13.92 -55.81
N TRP A 816 -27.32 -12.60 -55.97
CA TRP A 816 -28.47 -11.83 -56.48
C TRP A 816 -28.94 -12.28 -57.87
N LEU A 817 -28.01 -12.74 -58.73
CA LEU A 817 -28.27 -13.25 -60.07
C LEU A 817 -29.08 -14.55 -60.02
N PHE A 818 -28.61 -15.53 -59.25
CA PHE A 818 -29.08 -16.92 -59.30
C PHE A 818 -30.08 -17.31 -58.19
N GLU A 819 -30.24 -16.50 -57.14
CA GLU A 819 -31.05 -16.89 -55.98
C GLU A 819 -32.56 -17.01 -56.29
N ASN A 820 -33.19 -17.98 -55.63
CA ASN A 820 -34.58 -18.37 -55.81
C ASN A 820 -35.58 -17.37 -55.22
N GLY A 821 -36.78 -17.32 -55.83
CA GLY A 821 -37.88 -16.42 -55.47
C GLY A 821 -38.25 -16.39 -53.97
N PRO A 822 -38.36 -17.52 -53.25
CA PRO A 822 -38.72 -17.52 -51.82
C PRO A 822 -37.72 -16.77 -50.93
N ARG A 823 -36.40 -16.92 -51.18
CA ARG A 823 -35.36 -16.21 -50.42
C ARG A 823 -35.33 -14.72 -50.74
N LYS A 824 -35.57 -14.34 -52.00
CA LYS A 824 -35.73 -12.93 -52.42
C LYS A 824 -36.89 -12.25 -51.66
N ARG A 825 -38.07 -12.88 -51.62
CA ARG A 825 -39.25 -12.39 -50.87
C ARG A 825 -39.03 -12.34 -49.35
N PHE A 826 -38.26 -13.28 -48.79
CA PHE A 826 -37.90 -13.25 -47.37
C PHE A 826 -37.03 -12.02 -47.03
N VAL A 827 -35.98 -11.76 -47.81
CA VAL A 827 -35.13 -10.57 -47.64
C VAL A 827 -35.92 -9.28 -47.80
N GLU A 828 -36.82 -9.22 -48.78
CA GLU A 828 -37.74 -8.10 -49.00
C GLU A 828 -38.63 -7.82 -47.78
N LYS A 829 -39.29 -8.86 -47.25
CA LYS A 829 -40.17 -8.75 -46.08
C LYS A 829 -39.44 -8.29 -44.83
N GLU A 830 -38.28 -8.88 -44.53
CA GLU A 830 -37.56 -8.64 -43.26
C GLU A 830 -36.80 -7.30 -43.23
N LEU A 831 -36.37 -6.78 -44.39
CA LEU A 831 -35.49 -5.60 -44.46
C LEU A 831 -36.01 -4.43 -45.31
N TYR A 832 -36.98 -4.62 -46.19
CA TYR A 832 -37.38 -3.60 -47.17
C TYR A 832 -38.90 -3.36 -47.22
N SER A 833 -39.66 -3.96 -46.30
CA SER A 833 -41.12 -3.77 -46.16
C SER A 833 -41.51 -2.42 -45.57
N THR A 834 -40.57 -1.73 -44.90
CA THR A 834 -40.75 -0.37 -44.38
C THR A 834 -39.63 0.55 -44.90
N PRO A 835 -39.94 1.81 -45.25
CA PRO A 835 -38.94 2.77 -45.69
C PRO A 835 -38.01 3.13 -44.52
N LEU A 836 -36.73 3.28 -44.82
CA LEU A 836 -35.72 3.62 -43.81
C LEU A 836 -35.85 5.10 -43.41
N PRO A 837 -35.83 5.46 -42.11
CA PRO A 837 -35.82 6.87 -41.71
C PRO A 837 -34.49 7.54 -42.09
N ASN A 838 -34.49 8.87 -42.12
CA ASN A 838 -33.30 9.65 -42.49
C ASN A 838 -32.21 9.53 -41.40
N LEU A 839 -31.23 8.67 -41.67
CA LEU A 839 -30.12 8.32 -40.78
C LEU A 839 -29.15 9.49 -40.60
N LYS A 840 -28.89 10.28 -41.65
CA LYS A 840 -28.05 11.48 -41.57
C LYS A 840 -28.63 12.52 -40.62
N LYS A 841 -29.94 12.75 -40.64
CA LYS A 841 -30.64 13.63 -39.70
C LYS A 841 -30.52 13.12 -38.28
N GLU A 842 -30.77 11.84 -38.03
CA GLU A 842 -30.58 11.22 -36.71
C GLU A 842 -29.14 11.43 -36.21
N ALA A 843 -28.15 11.10 -37.04
CA ALA A 843 -26.73 11.22 -36.72
C ALA A 843 -26.31 12.68 -36.47
N LYS A 844 -26.80 13.64 -37.27
CA LYS A 844 -26.51 15.07 -37.07
C LYS A 844 -27.16 15.64 -35.81
N VAL A 845 -28.43 15.30 -35.55
CA VAL A 845 -29.12 15.69 -34.32
C VAL A 845 -28.42 15.09 -33.09
N CYS A 846 -27.89 13.87 -33.18
CA CYS A 846 -27.09 13.25 -32.13
C CYS A 846 -25.76 14.00 -31.87
N VAL A 847 -25.01 14.35 -32.92
CA VAL A 847 -23.79 15.18 -32.81
C VAL A 847 -24.11 16.54 -32.17
N ASP A 848 -25.13 17.24 -32.64
CA ASP A 848 -25.52 18.53 -32.07
C ASP A 848 -26.01 18.41 -30.61
N SER A 849 -26.73 17.35 -30.27
CA SER A 849 -27.12 17.06 -28.89
C SER A 849 -25.92 16.87 -27.97
N ILE A 850 -24.89 16.12 -28.42
CA ILE A 850 -23.63 15.95 -27.70
C ILE A 850 -22.95 17.30 -27.46
N LEU A 851 -22.89 18.17 -28.48
CA LEU A 851 -22.28 19.50 -28.37
C LEU A 851 -23.06 20.45 -27.44
N ILE A 852 -24.40 20.35 -27.40
CA ILE A 852 -25.24 21.10 -26.47
C ILE A 852 -25.01 20.62 -25.03
N ILE A 853 -24.93 19.30 -24.79
CA ILE A 853 -24.67 18.73 -23.46
C ILE A 853 -23.24 19.03 -22.98
N GLN A 854 -22.24 18.97 -23.86
CA GLN A 854 -20.85 19.36 -23.51
C GLN A 854 -20.74 20.82 -23.04
N LYS A 855 -21.60 21.72 -23.55
CA LYS A 855 -21.72 23.11 -23.08
C LYS A 855 -22.58 23.27 -21.82
N ASN A 856 -23.39 22.27 -21.47
CA ASN A 856 -24.35 22.28 -20.37
C ASN A 856 -24.22 21.00 -19.51
N PRO A 857 -23.02 20.67 -18.98
CA PRO A 857 -22.80 19.42 -18.26
C PRO A 857 -23.63 19.34 -16.97
N LEU A 858 -23.82 18.11 -16.47
CA LEU A 858 -24.46 17.85 -15.19
C LEU A 858 -23.83 18.69 -14.06
N LYS A 859 -24.67 19.42 -13.31
CA LYS A 859 -24.21 20.23 -12.17
C LYS A 859 -24.43 19.48 -10.87
N MET A 860 -23.41 19.45 -10.01
CA MET A 860 -23.57 18.92 -8.66
C MET A 860 -24.46 19.87 -7.84
N VAL A 861 -25.50 19.34 -7.21
CA VAL A 861 -26.52 20.09 -6.45
C VAL A 861 -26.64 19.66 -5.00
N GLY A 862 -26.04 18.53 -4.62
CA GLY A 862 -26.11 18.02 -3.25
C GLY A 862 -25.28 16.76 -3.04
N ILE A 863 -25.34 16.22 -1.82
CA ILE A 863 -24.73 14.95 -1.42
C ILE A 863 -25.74 14.17 -0.55
N VAL A 864 -25.77 12.85 -0.69
CA VAL A 864 -26.51 11.94 0.21
C VAL A 864 -25.65 11.68 1.44
N GLN A 865 -26.15 11.99 2.64
CA GLN A 865 -25.47 11.70 3.90
C GLN A 865 -25.48 10.19 4.21
N GLU A 866 -24.64 9.74 5.14
CA GLU A 866 -24.57 8.34 5.60
C GLU A 866 -25.87 7.83 6.23
N ASN A 867 -26.72 8.72 6.74
CA ASN A 867 -28.06 8.38 7.23
C ASN A 867 -29.13 8.31 6.12
N GLY A 868 -28.72 8.39 4.84
CA GLY A 868 -29.58 8.41 3.67
C GLY A 868 -30.37 9.72 3.44
N LYS A 869 -30.21 10.74 4.30
CA LYS A 869 -30.82 12.06 4.07
C LYS A 869 -30.05 12.82 3.00
N LYS A 870 -30.75 13.63 2.21
CA LYS A 870 -30.15 14.46 1.17
C LYS A 870 -29.77 15.83 1.73
N LYS A 871 -28.54 16.28 1.47
CA LYS A 871 -28.08 17.65 1.73
C LYS A 871 -27.96 18.35 0.37
N VAL A 872 -28.97 19.13 0.00
CA VAL A 872 -29.01 19.92 -1.23
C VAL A 872 -28.47 21.32 -0.93
N PHE A 873 -27.63 21.86 -1.82
CA PHE A 873 -26.98 23.17 -1.67
C PHE A 873 -27.15 24.09 -2.89
N ALA A 874 -27.74 23.59 -3.99
CA ALA A 874 -28.07 24.38 -5.18
C ALA A 874 -29.39 23.89 -5.80
N ASP A 875 -30.10 24.79 -6.47
CA ASP A 875 -31.36 24.47 -7.15
C ASP A 875 -31.15 23.55 -8.36
N SER A 876 -32.10 22.65 -8.59
CA SER A 876 -32.11 21.71 -9.71
C SER A 876 -33.18 22.05 -10.75
N LYS A 877 -32.83 22.04 -12.04
CA LYS A 877 -33.77 22.23 -13.17
C LYS A 877 -33.69 21.06 -14.15
N GLY A 878 -34.49 20.03 -13.90
CA GLY A 878 -34.49 18.80 -14.69
C GLY A 878 -34.24 17.57 -13.84
N ALA A 879 -33.90 16.45 -14.48
CA ALA A 879 -33.77 15.18 -13.77
C ALA A 879 -32.57 15.15 -12.82
N ILE A 880 -32.68 14.35 -11.77
CA ILE A 880 -31.61 14.11 -10.81
C ILE A 880 -30.90 12.81 -11.13
N TRP A 881 -29.56 12.84 -11.13
CA TRP A 881 -28.68 11.71 -11.34
C TRP A 881 -27.85 11.46 -10.07
N ALA A 882 -27.64 10.19 -9.73
CA ALA A 882 -26.83 9.77 -8.60
C ALA A 882 -26.28 8.35 -8.82
N VAL A 883 -25.36 7.92 -7.94
CA VAL A 883 -25.04 6.51 -7.79
C VAL A 883 -26.16 5.84 -7.01
N ASN A 884 -26.79 4.82 -7.58
CA ASN A 884 -27.86 4.06 -6.91
C ASN A 884 -27.29 3.06 -5.88
N MET A 885 -28.14 2.46 -5.04
CA MET A 885 -27.70 1.49 -4.01
C MET A 885 -26.91 0.29 -4.57
N ALA A 886 -27.13 -0.09 -5.84
CA ALA A 886 -26.40 -1.15 -6.53
C ALA A 886 -24.99 -0.71 -7.00
N GLY A 887 -24.66 0.58 -6.91
CA GLY A 887 -23.35 1.13 -7.27
C GLY A 887 -23.24 1.63 -8.71
N ASN A 888 -24.35 1.81 -9.43
CA ASN A 888 -24.36 2.31 -10.81
C ASN A 888 -24.82 3.78 -10.87
N PHE A 889 -24.13 4.61 -11.66
CA PHE A 889 -24.58 5.98 -11.93
C PHE A 889 -25.75 6.00 -12.91
N SER A 890 -26.86 6.64 -12.56
CA SER A 890 -28.09 6.64 -13.37
C SER A 890 -29.03 7.80 -13.03
N ARG A 891 -29.98 8.08 -13.93
CA ARG A 891 -31.10 9.01 -13.68
C ARG A 891 -32.03 8.40 -12.62
N MET A 892 -32.21 9.11 -11.52
CA MET A 892 -32.93 8.65 -10.32
C MET A 892 -34.38 9.14 -10.27
N ALA A 893 -34.65 10.37 -10.73
CA ALA A 893 -35.97 11.00 -10.69
C ALA A 893 -36.05 12.21 -11.63
N SER A 894 -37.26 12.64 -11.99
CA SER A 894 -37.49 13.82 -12.84
C SER A 894 -37.26 15.16 -12.16
N SER A 895 -37.23 15.19 -10.81
CA SER A 895 -36.90 16.36 -9.99
C SER A 895 -36.39 15.90 -8.61
N MET A 896 -35.84 16.83 -7.81
CA MET A 896 -35.35 16.54 -6.45
C MET A 896 -36.46 16.12 -5.48
N ASP A 897 -37.65 16.72 -5.61
CA ASP A 897 -38.81 16.52 -4.72
C ASP A 897 -39.40 15.10 -4.84
N ILE A 898 -39.39 14.56 -6.06
CA ILE A 898 -39.96 13.23 -6.39
C ILE A 898 -38.94 12.10 -6.12
N MET A 899 -37.67 12.42 -5.89
CA MET A 899 -36.62 11.42 -5.71
C MET A 899 -36.81 10.61 -4.41
N GLY A 900 -37.00 9.30 -4.54
CA GLY A 900 -37.15 8.37 -3.41
C GLY A 900 -35.84 7.97 -2.72
N LYS A 901 -35.92 7.00 -1.79
CA LYS A 901 -34.77 6.35 -1.13
C LYS A 901 -34.15 5.28 -2.05
N GLY A 902 -33.45 5.71 -3.10
CA GLY A 902 -32.81 4.82 -4.09
C GLY A 902 -31.30 5.03 -4.30
N SER A 903 -30.76 6.15 -3.84
CA SER A 903 -29.35 6.53 -3.97
C SER A 903 -28.48 5.86 -2.91
N ALA A 904 -27.23 5.57 -3.26
CA ALA A 904 -26.22 5.16 -2.28
C ALA A 904 -25.92 6.29 -1.28
N GLU A 905 -25.59 5.90 -0.04
CA GLU A 905 -24.95 6.78 0.95
C GLU A 905 -23.67 7.40 0.39
N LEU A 906 -23.35 8.62 0.82
CA LEU A 906 -22.26 9.47 0.31
C LEU A 906 -22.40 9.89 -1.16
N SER A 907 -23.37 9.38 -1.94
CA SER A 907 -23.44 9.71 -3.38
C SER A 907 -23.56 11.22 -3.60
N PRO A 908 -22.73 11.83 -4.46
CA PRO A 908 -23.02 13.14 -5.01
C PRO A 908 -24.34 13.07 -5.81
N LEU A 909 -25.09 14.17 -5.76
CA LEU A 909 -26.35 14.39 -6.48
C LEU A 909 -26.10 15.40 -7.58
N PHE A 910 -26.48 15.05 -8.80
CA PHE A 910 -26.36 15.91 -9.97
C PHE A 910 -27.73 16.27 -10.50
N ALA A 911 -27.89 17.50 -10.99
CA ALA A 911 -29.02 17.93 -11.76
C ALA A 911 -28.62 18.19 -13.22
N GLU A 912 -29.56 17.94 -14.11
CA GLU A 912 -29.49 18.40 -15.48
C GLU A 912 -29.52 19.93 -15.54
N VAL A 913 -28.88 20.49 -16.58
CA VAL A 913 -28.95 21.93 -16.91
C VAL A 913 -29.97 22.17 -18.04
N LYS A 914 -30.04 21.21 -18.97
CA LYS A 914 -31.10 21.04 -19.97
C LYS A 914 -31.53 19.58 -19.95
N SER A 915 -32.82 19.33 -20.07
CA SER A 915 -33.38 17.98 -20.21
C SER A 915 -33.09 17.39 -21.59
N ASP A 916 -33.09 16.06 -21.72
CA ASP A 916 -32.90 15.37 -23.02
C ASP A 916 -33.85 15.91 -24.11
N LYS A 917 -35.07 16.30 -23.72
CA LYS A 917 -36.07 16.86 -24.63
C LYS A 917 -35.64 18.23 -25.16
N GLU A 918 -35.27 19.17 -24.28
CA GLU A 918 -34.82 20.51 -24.68
C GLU A 918 -33.57 20.43 -25.55
N VAL A 919 -32.62 19.55 -25.21
CA VAL A 919 -31.42 19.27 -26.02
C VAL A 919 -31.80 18.79 -27.42
N ASN A 920 -32.70 17.81 -27.52
CA ASN A 920 -33.13 17.26 -28.80
C ASN A 920 -33.93 18.26 -29.64
N ASP A 921 -34.83 19.03 -29.02
CA ASP A 921 -35.64 20.05 -29.70
C ASP A 921 -34.74 21.17 -30.28
N GLU A 922 -33.71 21.61 -29.54
CA GLU A 922 -32.70 22.58 -30.00
C GLU A 922 -31.82 22.01 -31.13
N ALA A 923 -31.36 20.76 -31.01
CA ALA A 923 -30.58 20.08 -32.06
C ALA A 923 -31.39 19.89 -33.36
N VAL A 924 -32.68 19.52 -33.26
CA VAL A 924 -33.58 19.41 -34.42
C VAL A 924 -33.83 20.77 -35.06
N ALA A 925 -34.02 21.83 -34.27
CA ALA A 925 -34.18 23.19 -34.79
C ALA A 925 -32.93 23.65 -35.57
N LYS A 926 -31.74 23.40 -35.01
CA LYS A 926 -30.45 23.69 -35.66
C LYS A 926 -30.29 22.94 -36.99
N PHE A 927 -30.55 21.63 -37.01
CA PHE A 927 -30.51 20.84 -38.25
C PHE A 927 -31.46 21.37 -39.33
N ASN A 928 -32.69 21.72 -38.95
CA ASN A 928 -33.68 22.24 -39.89
C ASN A 928 -33.23 23.60 -40.48
N HIS A 929 -32.61 24.48 -39.68
CA HIS A 929 -32.07 25.76 -40.13
C HIS A 929 -30.89 25.58 -41.10
N GLU A 930 -29.91 24.72 -40.77
CA GLU A 930 -28.78 24.41 -41.65
C GLU A 930 -29.23 23.77 -42.99
N SER A 931 -30.28 22.94 -42.95
CA SER A 931 -30.87 22.32 -44.14
C SER A 931 -31.55 23.35 -45.06
N ALA A 932 -32.28 24.31 -44.48
CA ALA A 932 -32.93 25.38 -45.22
C ALA A 932 -31.90 26.29 -45.94
N ASP A 933 -30.84 26.71 -45.24
CA ASP A 933 -29.77 27.54 -45.83
C ASP A 933 -29.03 26.79 -46.97
N LYS A 934 -28.74 25.50 -46.80
CA LYS A 934 -28.17 24.65 -47.87
C LYS A 934 -29.10 24.53 -49.08
N SER A 935 -30.40 24.35 -48.88
CA SER A 935 -31.36 24.30 -49.99
C SER A 935 -31.41 25.62 -50.76
N THR A 936 -31.34 26.76 -50.05
CA THR A 936 -31.30 28.10 -50.63
C THR A 936 -30.01 28.38 -51.40
N LYS A 937 -28.91 27.70 -51.03
CA LYS A 937 -27.59 27.77 -51.71
C LYS A 937 -27.41 26.76 -52.85
N LYS A 938 -28.20 25.68 -52.91
CA LYS A 938 -28.27 24.75 -54.07
C LYS A 938 -29.25 25.21 -55.16
N ALA A 939 -30.17 26.13 -54.83
CA ALA A 939 -31.14 26.73 -55.76
C ALA A 939 -30.68 28.07 -56.37
N LYS A 940 -29.47 28.53 -56.02
CA LYS A 940 -28.75 29.65 -56.64
C LYS A 940 -27.51 29.10 -57.36
#